data_AF-A0A4U0W427-F1
#
_entry.id   AF-A0A4U0W427-F1
#
_cell.length_a   1.000
_cell.length_b   1.000
_cell.length_c   1.000
_cell.angle_alpha   90.00
_cell.angle_beta   90.00
_cell.angle_gamma   90.00
#
_symmetry.space_group_name_H-M   'P 1'
#
loop_
_entity.id
_entity.type
_entity.pdbx_description
1 polymer ?
#
loop_
_entity_poly.entity_id
_entity_poly.type
_entity_poly.pdbx_seq_one_letter_code
_entity_poly.pdbx_strand_id
1 'polypeptide(L)'
;MPFKVGLLCVSDTAAQDPTSDRSLPTLRDVLNQQQGVYSVTENKIVADESPDLAQTVRQWVNEGIDLILTSGGTGFGTRDTTPEAISPLIDRPAPGLVTAMIAFSLAITPLAALSRPVAGLIHRPAGAGTGSLIVTLPGSPKAAKENLEALLKVLPHALELCGGARSRTTQVHQRLERGQDGLAGDGDAHPRRDAGAVDVAAAPAAGDTSAIHNGCHQDHDQHAPRPRTVLSQDPSAAVAARQRHSPWPMISVREAMDRIFEQAAPLKVQTMNVGSELVGHVLADDVVSPRNVPSGPSTNIDGYAVRARDPAGVYKVVTEFPTAELAPGYVYRINTGAPLPPGTDACIMVEDTEVFSRDEATGEETEVKLLAQVEVGENVRREGSDVRVGEKVLEKGDVLSGVGGEIGTLAFVGKRSVPVHRRPVVAVLSTGNELRDLQDTSSSTPTNPSSHFSGIVDSNRPTLISVLQHLHYEVIDLGICGDTMDETTALLKRGKEQADVVITTGGTSMGVGDLLKPCIERELGGTVHFGRVAMKPGKPTTFATLPAHPLAPSRARTLVFALPGNPASALVTFYLFVLPALRKMEGRRSGEWELPRVPVTLTSSVRLDPRAEYQRVCVRASATGLEAYTTGGQRSSRTVSLAGANGLLELPALSEERKELDEGETVPCVLIGEIASAARVASLHLCCLAAAFVSPPVDSPFRTADSLAAPNLDSRSSSSSVAMLFRSALRSLAPRALPRVQAPVARSFAASAFRASGPEPLIQGPGGKAGEVPTDYEQATGLERFELLYKLKGEEAFSLEPLEVPRLGTLDDPIMVFSLDNERIIGCTGFPVDSHDTILFPVGKDKPTRCPECGCAFKVDFQGVEHDDHHH
;
A
#
# COMPACT_ATOMS: atom_id res chain seq x y z
N MET A 1 18.48 -42.80 15.10
CA MET A 1 17.25 -43.57 14.87
C MET A 1 16.29 -42.69 14.07
N PRO A 2 15.59 -43.21 13.05
CA PRO A 2 14.62 -42.45 12.27
C PRO A 2 13.43 -42.03 13.16
N PHE A 3 12.78 -40.92 12.82
CA PHE A 3 11.55 -40.46 13.47
C PHE A 3 10.38 -41.37 13.09
N LYS A 4 9.60 -41.80 14.06
CA LYS A 4 8.39 -42.61 13.84
C LYS A 4 7.27 -41.74 13.29
N VAL A 5 6.70 -42.12 12.16
CA VAL A 5 5.64 -41.36 11.48
C VAL A 5 4.34 -42.17 11.41
N GLY A 6 3.23 -41.55 11.81
CA GLY A 6 1.88 -42.06 11.59
C GLY A 6 1.17 -41.28 10.47
N LEU A 7 0.59 -41.98 9.50
CA LEU A 7 -0.18 -41.37 8.40
C LEU A 7 -1.68 -41.68 8.54
N LEU A 8 -2.51 -40.64 8.60
CA LEU A 8 -3.95 -40.76 8.82
C LEU A 8 -4.76 -40.15 7.68
N CYS A 9 -5.53 -40.96 6.95
CA CYS A 9 -6.45 -40.47 5.93
C CYS A 9 -7.81 -40.17 6.56
N VAL A 10 -8.36 -38.99 6.31
CA VAL A 10 -9.69 -38.57 6.74
C VAL A 10 -10.54 -38.44 5.48
N SER A 11 -11.39 -39.44 5.23
CA SER A 11 -12.27 -39.50 4.06
C SER A 11 -13.37 -40.55 4.22
N ASP A 12 -14.63 -40.14 4.05
CA ASP A 12 -15.78 -41.05 4.00
C ASP A 12 -15.64 -42.12 2.90
N THR A 13 -15.11 -41.74 1.73
CA THR A 13 -14.93 -42.65 0.59
C THR A 13 -13.85 -43.69 0.88
N ALA A 14 -12.70 -43.27 1.41
CA ALA A 14 -11.61 -44.18 1.74
C ALA A 14 -11.95 -45.07 2.95
N ALA A 15 -12.79 -44.61 3.87
CA ALA A 15 -13.25 -45.42 4.99
C ALA A 15 -14.17 -46.57 4.54
N GLN A 16 -14.95 -46.37 3.47
CA GLN A 16 -15.82 -47.40 2.89
C GLN A 16 -15.06 -48.32 1.92
N ASP A 17 -14.14 -47.77 1.13
CA ASP A 17 -13.26 -48.50 0.23
C ASP A 17 -11.81 -48.04 0.42
N PRO A 18 -11.01 -48.76 1.24
CA PRO A 18 -9.60 -48.43 1.48
C PRO A 18 -8.73 -48.38 0.21
N THR A 19 -9.14 -49.01 -0.89
CA THR A 19 -8.37 -48.99 -2.14
C THR A 19 -8.49 -47.67 -2.91
N SER A 20 -9.45 -46.83 -2.51
CA SER A 20 -9.65 -45.49 -3.07
C SER A 20 -8.68 -44.44 -2.52
N ASP A 21 -8.00 -44.70 -1.39
CA ASP A 21 -6.97 -43.80 -0.86
C ASP A 21 -5.72 -43.78 -1.75
N ARG A 22 -5.40 -42.58 -2.23
CA ARG A 22 -4.18 -42.32 -3.01
C ARG A 22 -3.23 -41.38 -2.27
N SER A 23 -3.64 -40.81 -1.15
CA SER A 23 -2.89 -39.78 -0.45
C SER A 23 -1.85 -40.38 0.50
N LEU A 24 -2.19 -41.39 1.31
CA LEU A 24 -1.20 -42.01 2.20
C LEU A 24 -0.07 -42.74 1.44
N PRO A 25 -0.31 -43.48 0.35
CA PRO A 25 0.77 -44.02 -0.47
C PRO A 25 1.71 -42.93 -0.99
N THR A 26 1.16 -41.80 -1.47
CA THR A 26 1.95 -40.68 -1.97
C THR A 26 2.81 -40.04 -0.88
N LEU A 27 2.24 -39.80 0.31
CA LEU A 27 3.00 -39.26 1.45
C LEU A 27 4.10 -40.21 1.91
N ARG A 28 3.83 -41.53 1.89
CA ARG A 28 4.84 -42.54 2.21
C ARG A 28 6.00 -42.51 1.21
N ASP A 29 5.73 -42.35 -0.08
CA ASP A 29 6.77 -42.27 -1.10
C ASP A 29 7.66 -41.04 -0.90
N VAL A 30 7.08 -39.88 -0.58
CA VAL A 30 7.82 -38.64 -0.26
C VAL A 30 8.72 -38.82 0.96
N LEU A 31 8.21 -39.45 2.03
CA LEU A 31 9.00 -39.72 3.24
C LEU A 31 10.12 -40.75 2.99
N ASN A 32 9.86 -41.79 2.19
CA ASN A 32 10.85 -42.80 1.84
C ASN A 32 12.02 -42.24 1.01
N GLN A 33 11.80 -41.16 0.25
CA GLN A 33 12.87 -40.46 -0.47
C GLN A 33 13.88 -39.78 0.47
N GLN A 34 13.49 -39.50 1.72
CA GLN A 34 14.35 -38.91 2.75
C GLN A 34 15.13 -39.99 3.51
N GLN A 35 15.97 -40.74 2.78
CA GLN A 35 16.67 -41.96 3.20
C GLN A 35 17.13 -41.93 4.68
N GLY A 36 16.48 -42.75 5.51
CA GLY A 36 16.88 -42.99 6.90
C GLY A 36 16.44 -41.93 7.93
N VAL A 37 15.72 -40.88 7.52
CA VAL A 37 15.23 -39.82 8.43
C VAL A 37 13.89 -40.18 9.07
N TYR A 38 12.97 -40.73 8.29
CA TYR A 38 11.61 -41.09 8.73
C TYR A 38 11.35 -42.58 8.61
N SER A 39 10.57 -43.13 9.53
CA SER A 39 10.08 -44.50 9.51
C SER A 39 8.57 -44.47 9.68
N VAL A 40 7.82 -44.73 8.62
CA VAL A 40 6.36 -44.82 8.70
C VAL A 40 5.98 -46.11 9.41
N THR A 41 5.47 -46.00 10.63
CA THR A 41 5.15 -47.16 11.50
C THR A 41 3.67 -47.48 11.54
N GLU A 42 2.80 -46.47 11.39
CA GLU A 42 1.35 -46.61 11.52
C GLU A 42 0.63 -45.96 10.35
N ASN A 43 -0.46 -46.59 9.88
CA ASN A 43 -1.35 -46.02 8.87
C ASN A 43 -2.79 -46.38 9.18
N LYS A 44 -3.69 -45.40 9.12
CA LYS A 44 -5.11 -45.63 9.36
C LYS A 44 -5.97 -44.73 8.50
N ILE A 45 -7.20 -45.16 8.24
CA ILE A 45 -8.22 -44.40 7.52
C ILE A 45 -9.41 -44.22 8.46
N VAL A 46 -9.96 -43.01 8.53
CA VAL A 46 -11.13 -42.65 9.34
C VAL A 46 -12.11 -41.85 8.49
N ALA A 47 -13.40 -41.95 8.82
CA ALA A 47 -14.45 -41.15 8.19
C ALA A 47 -14.42 -39.69 8.69
N ASP A 48 -14.98 -38.77 7.90
CA ASP A 48 -14.85 -37.32 8.11
C ASP A 48 -15.56 -36.80 9.39
N GLU A 49 -16.59 -37.52 9.88
CA GLU A 49 -17.35 -37.18 11.10
C GLU A 49 -17.23 -38.26 12.19
N SER A 50 -16.08 -38.94 12.30
CA SER A 50 -15.88 -39.95 13.36
C SER A 50 -15.11 -39.39 14.57
N PRO A 51 -15.56 -39.66 15.82
CA PRO A 51 -14.75 -39.42 17.03
C PRO A 51 -13.42 -40.21 17.01
N ASP A 52 -13.29 -41.19 16.11
CA ASP A 52 -12.10 -42.01 15.93
C ASP A 52 -10.86 -41.20 15.50
N LEU A 53 -11.01 -40.04 14.84
CA LEU A 53 -9.88 -39.19 14.43
C LEU A 53 -9.09 -38.71 15.65
N ALA A 54 -9.77 -38.03 16.58
CA ALA A 54 -9.15 -37.52 17.80
C ALA A 54 -8.66 -38.66 18.72
N GLN A 55 -9.39 -39.78 18.77
CA GLN A 55 -8.97 -40.95 19.54
C GLN A 55 -7.70 -41.59 18.99
N THR A 56 -7.60 -41.74 17.65
CA THR A 56 -6.43 -42.29 16.97
C THR A 56 -5.20 -41.41 17.21
N VAL A 57 -5.34 -40.09 17.08
CA VAL A 57 -4.23 -39.17 17.34
C VAL A 57 -3.74 -39.28 18.79
N ARG A 58 -4.66 -39.30 19.77
CA ARG A 58 -4.28 -39.50 21.19
C ARG A 58 -3.59 -40.84 21.43
N GLN A 59 -4.07 -41.90 20.80
CA GLN A 59 -3.47 -43.23 20.89
C GLN A 59 -2.03 -43.22 20.34
N TRP A 60 -1.81 -42.66 19.16
CA TRP A 60 -0.48 -42.59 18.52
C TRP A 60 0.50 -41.70 19.29
N VAL A 61 0.02 -40.61 19.89
CA VAL A 61 0.82 -39.79 20.81
C VAL A 61 1.31 -40.64 21.99
N ASN A 62 0.44 -41.45 22.59
CA ASN A 62 0.76 -42.34 23.71
C ASN A 62 1.70 -43.50 23.32
N GLU A 63 1.58 -44.02 22.10
CA GLU A 63 2.44 -45.07 21.54
C GLU A 63 3.84 -44.57 21.14
N GLY A 64 4.06 -43.26 21.22
CA GLY A 64 5.36 -42.66 21.00
C GLY A 64 5.66 -42.38 19.53
N ILE A 65 4.65 -42.09 18.71
CA ILE A 65 4.84 -41.54 17.37
C ILE A 65 5.44 -40.12 17.49
N ASP A 66 6.38 -39.77 16.61
CA ASP A 66 7.09 -38.49 16.65
C ASP A 66 6.41 -37.45 15.73
N LEU A 67 5.96 -37.89 14.55
CA LEU A 67 5.26 -37.07 13.56
C LEU A 67 3.93 -37.73 13.15
N ILE A 68 2.85 -36.97 13.20
CA ILE A 68 1.53 -37.40 12.70
C ILE A 68 1.15 -36.51 11.52
N LEU A 69 0.92 -37.12 10.37
CA LEU A 69 0.42 -36.42 9.18
C LEU A 69 -1.00 -36.87 8.88
N THR A 70 -1.93 -35.93 8.81
CA THR A 70 -3.28 -36.24 8.32
C THR A 70 -3.45 -35.79 6.87
N SER A 71 -4.35 -36.42 6.12
CA SER A 71 -4.73 -36.02 4.76
C SER A 71 -6.24 -36.05 4.62
N GLY A 72 -6.84 -34.91 4.28
CA GLY A 72 -8.29 -34.78 4.09
C GLY A 72 -8.98 -33.93 5.14
N GLY A 73 -10.23 -33.57 4.88
CA GLY A 73 -11.10 -32.87 5.82
C GLY A 73 -10.69 -31.43 6.21
N THR A 74 -9.80 -30.77 5.46
CA THR A 74 -9.30 -29.40 5.75
C THR A 74 -9.97 -28.29 4.94
N GLY A 75 -10.95 -28.59 4.09
CA GLY A 75 -11.67 -27.60 3.28
C GLY A 75 -12.78 -26.85 4.03
N PHE A 76 -13.67 -26.18 3.30
CA PHE A 76 -14.85 -25.48 3.82
C PHE A 76 -16.15 -26.30 3.73
N GLY A 77 -16.09 -27.53 3.21
CA GLY A 77 -17.26 -28.40 3.12
C GLY A 77 -17.84 -28.67 4.50
N THR A 78 -19.16 -28.89 4.58
CA THR A 78 -19.84 -29.15 5.87
C THR A 78 -19.32 -30.40 6.58
N ARG A 79 -18.63 -31.28 5.86
CA ARG A 79 -17.98 -32.49 6.38
C ARG A 79 -16.47 -32.31 6.63
N ASP A 80 -15.87 -31.22 6.21
CA ASP A 80 -14.44 -30.96 6.43
C ASP A 80 -14.22 -30.52 7.90
N THR A 81 -14.13 -31.48 8.82
CA THR A 81 -14.04 -31.20 10.27
C THR A 81 -12.66 -31.47 10.88
N THR A 82 -11.65 -31.78 10.05
CA THR A 82 -10.30 -32.14 10.55
C THR A 82 -9.66 -31.04 11.40
N PRO A 83 -9.72 -29.74 11.03
CA PRO A 83 -9.20 -28.67 11.88
C PRO A 83 -9.90 -28.59 13.24
N GLU A 84 -11.22 -28.76 13.27
CA GLU A 84 -12.05 -28.74 14.47
C GLU A 84 -11.75 -29.93 15.39
N ALA A 85 -11.46 -31.10 14.82
CA ALA A 85 -11.13 -32.31 15.57
C ALA A 85 -9.70 -32.28 16.13
N ILE A 86 -8.75 -31.69 15.41
CA ILE A 86 -7.32 -31.70 15.77
C ILE A 86 -6.91 -30.50 16.63
N SER A 87 -7.43 -29.30 16.37
CA SER A 87 -7.04 -28.07 17.10
C SER A 87 -7.17 -28.20 18.63
N PRO A 88 -8.23 -28.81 19.20
CA PRO A 88 -8.36 -28.97 20.65
C PRO A 88 -7.34 -29.92 21.28
N LEU A 89 -6.62 -30.72 20.48
CA LEU A 89 -5.59 -31.63 20.96
C LEU A 89 -4.20 -30.98 21.03
N ILE A 90 -4.00 -29.86 20.34
CA ILE A 90 -2.70 -29.20 20.21
C ILE A 90 -2.47 -28.32 21.45
N ASP A 91 -1.41 -28.63 22.21
CA ASP A 91 -1.01 -27.81 23.36
C ASP A 91 -0.19 -26.58 22.94
N ARG A 92 0.63 -26.72 21.89
CA ARG A 92 1.46 -25.63 21.34
C ARG A 92 1.26 -25.53 19.84
N PRO A 93 0.44 -24.58 19.37
CA PRO A 93 0.24 -24.32 17.95
C PRO A 93 1.56 -23.93 17.26
N ALA A 94 1.74 -24.41 16.03
CA ALA A 94 2.89 -24.09 15.18
C ALA A 94 2.42 -23.38 13.89
N PRO A 95 1.88 -22.14 13.99
CA PRO A 95 1.30 -21.43 12.85
C PRO A 95 2.32 -21.17 11.73
N GLY A 96 3.61 -21.09 12.04
CA GLY A 96 4.66 -20.93 11.02
C GLY A 96 4.73 -22.09 10.01
N LEU A 97 4.47 -23.34 10.44
CA LEU A 97 4.41 -24.48 9.53
C LEU A 97 3.19 -24.39 8.61
N VAL A 98 2.05 -23.96 9.17
CA VAL A 98 0.83 -23.67 8.40
C VAL A 98 1.07 -22.56 7.39
N THR A 99 1.73 -21.47 7.78
CA THR A 99 2.08 -20.37 6.87
C THR A 99 3.02 -20.85 5.75
N ALA A 100 4.02 -21.67 6.05
CA ALA A 100 4.92 -22.22 5.04
C ALA A 100 4.19 -23.09 4.02
N MET A 101 3.32 -23.99 4.49
CA MET A 101 2.47 -24.84 3.66
C MET A 101 1.52 -24.04 2.76
N ILE A 102 0.82 -23.06 3.33
CA ILE A 102 -0.12 -22.21 2.58
C ILE A 102 0.64 -21.32 1.60
N ALA A 103 1.77 -20.72 1.98
CA ALA A 103 2.59 -19.91 1.08
C ALA A 103 3.11 -20.72 -0.11
N PHE A 104 3.61 -21.95 0.14
CA PHE A 104 4.05 -22.85 -0.93
C PHE A 104 2.89 -23.24 -1.85
N SER A 105 1.75 -23.60 -1.28
CA SER A 105 0.58 -24.01 -2.05
C SER A 105 -0.04 -22.88 -2.87
N LEU A 106 -0.06 -21.64 -2.34
CA LEU A 106 -0.56 -20.46 -3.03
C LEU A 106 0.29 -20.07 -4.25
N ALA A 107 1.56 -20.44 -4.27
CA ALA A 107 2.42 -20.28 -5.45
C ALA A 107 2.02 -21.24 -6.58
N ILE A 108 1.36 -22.36 -6.26
CA ILE A 108 0.95 -23.39 -7.23
C ILE A 108 -0.50 -23.18 -7.67
N THR A 109 -1.41 -22.91 -6.72
CA THR A 109 -2.83 -22.71 -7.02
C THR A 109 -3.48 -21.72 -6.06
N PRO A 110 -4.27 -20.75 -6.57
CA PRO A 110 -5.01 -19.82 -5.72
C PRO A 110 -6.07 -20.53 -4.85
N LEU A 111 -6.52 -21.73 -5.24
CA LEU A 111 -7.48 -22.52 -4.47
C LEU A 111 -6.91 -23.02 -3.13
N ALA A 112 -5.59 -22.97 -2.94
CA ALA A 112 -4.95 -23.29 -1.67
C ALA A 112 -5.43 -22.37 -0.53
N ALA A 113 -5.89 -21.15 -0.84
CA ALA A 113 -6.51 -20.23 0.11
C ALA A 113 -7.75 -20.83 0.81
N LEU A 114 -8.37 -21.86 0.21
CA LEU A 114 -9.56 -22.51 0.73
C LEU A 114 -9.25 -23.66 1.70
N SER A 115 -7.98 -23.97 1.97
CA SER A 115 -7.60 -24.98 2.95
C SER A 115 -7.39 -24.34 4.32
N ARG A 116 -7.79 -25.06 5.38
CA ARG A 116 -7.70 -24.65 6.78
C ARG A 116 -6.77 -25.56 7.59
N PRO A 117 -5.51 -25.79 7.16
CA PRO A 117 -4.63 -26.72 7.84
C PRO A 117 -4.24 -26.22 9.23
N VAL A 118 -3.95 -27.16 10.13
CA VAL A 118 -3.51 -26.91 11.50
C VAL A 118 -2.26 -27.73 11.76
N ALA A 119 -1.33 -27.14 12.50
CA ALA A 119 -0.10 -27.81 12.90
C ALA A 119 0.29 -27.40 14.31
N GLY A 120 0.91 -28.31 15.06
CA GLY A 120 1.37 -28.04 16.41
C GLY A 120 1.79 -29.28 17.18
N LEU A 121 2.24 -29.07 18.41
CA LEU A 121 2.74 -30.13 19.29
C LEU A 121 1.63 -30.60 20.24
N ILE A 122 1.51 -31.92 20.37
CA ILE A 122 0.67 -32.61 21.36
C ILE A 122 1.60 -33.31 22.36
N HIS A 123 1.56 -32.93 23.64
CA HIS A 123 2.38 -33.52 24.69
C HIS A 123 1.86 -34.89 25.11
N ARG A 124 2.78 -35.79 25.48
CA ARG A 124 2.41 -37.08 26.06
C ARG A 124 1.92 -36.90 27.50
N PRO A 125 0.83 -37.56 27.91
CA PRO A 125 0.43 -37.59 29.30
C PRO A 125 1.50 -38.36 30.11
N ALA A 126 1.98 -37.72 31.20
CA ALA A 126 3.05 -38.12 32.13
C ALA A 126 4.48 -37.65 31.78
N GLY A 127 4.86 -36.48 32.30
CA GLY A 127 6.21 -36.14 32.80
C GLY A 127 7.44 -36.21 31.88
N ALA A 128 7.31 -36.64 30.62
CA ALA A 128 8.45 -37.01 29.78
C ALA A 128 9.09 -35.87 28.98
N GLY A 129 8.52 -34.65 28.99
CA GLY A 129 9.07 -33.52 28.21
C GLY A 129 9.09 -33.72 26.68
N THR A 130 8.46 -34.79 26.18
CA THR A 130 8.40 -35.16 24.75
C THR A 130 6.97 -35.15 24.25
N GLY A 131 6.75 -34.65 23.03
CA GLY A 131 5.44 -34.65 22.36
C GLY A 131 5.52 -35.10 20.90
N SER A 132 4.36 -35.24 20.25
CA SER A 132 4.25 -35.55 18.82
C SER A 132 3.88 -34.28 18.04
N LEU A 133 4.60 -34.01 16.95
CA LEU A 133 4.23 -32.95 16.02
C LEU A 133 3.10 -33.46 15.12
N ILE A 134 1.97 -32.75 15.05
CA ILE A 134 0.90 -33.04 14.10
C ILE A 134 0.82 -31.96 13.03
N VAL A 135 0.60 -32.37 11.78
CA VAL A 135 0.39 -31.47 10.62
C VAL A 135 -0.77 -32.03 9.79
N THR A 136 -1.78 -31.20 9.53
CA THR A 136 -2.92 -31.61 8.69
C THR A 136 -2.74 -31.15 7.25
N LEU A 137 -2.86 -32.08 6.30
CA LEU A 137 -2.63 -31.84 4.87
C LEU A 137 -3.95 -31.88 4.08
N PRO A 138 -4.03 -31.24 2.90
CA PRO A 138 -5.19 -31.34 2.02
C PRO A 138 -5.50 -32.78 1.57
N GLY A 139 -6.75 -33.06 1.22
CA GLY A 139 -7.18 -34.43 0.83
C GLY A 139 -6.69 -34.90 -0.54
N SER A 140 -6.38 -33.99 -1.46
CA SER A 140 -5.85 -34.33 -2.78
C SER A 140 -4.42 -34.87 -2.68
N PRO A 141 -4.08 -36.03 -3.27
CA PRO A 141 -2.74 -36.60 -3.19
C PRO A 141 -1.63 -35.66 -3.67
N LYS A 142 -1.91 -34.90 -4.74
CA LYS A 142 -0.98 -33.91 -5.29
C LYS A 142 -0.73 -32.78 -4.29
N ALA A 143 -1.81 -32.22 -3.72
CA ALA A 143 -1.70 -31.12 -2.77
C ALA A 143 -1.05 -31.57 -1.46
N ALA A 144 -1.38 -32.77 -0.96
CA ALA A 144 -0.76 -33.35 0.22
C ALA A 144 0.75 -33.52 0.05
N LYS A 145 1.18 -34.03 -1.12
CA LYS A 145 2.59 -34.15 -1.50
C LYS A 145 3.30 -32.80 -1.49
N GLU A 146 2.77 -31.83 -2.21
CA GLU A 146 3.34 -30.48 -2.34
C GLU A 146 3.49 -29.80 -0.97
N ASN A 147 2.49 -29.93 -0.11
CA ASN A 147 2.53 -29.39 1.25
C ASN A 147 3.57 -30.09 2.15
N LEU A 148 3.71 -31.41 2.02
CA LEU A 148 4.74 -32.14 2.75
C LEU A 148 6.14 -31.75 2.26
N GLU A 149 6.35 -31.65 0.94
CA GLU A 149 7.62 -31.25 0.33
C GLU A 149 8.08 -29.86 0.78
N ALA A 150 7.15 -28.92 0.93
CA ALA A 150 7.40 -27.59 1.48
C ALA A 150 8.00 -27.63 2.90
N LEU A 151 7.67 -28.66 3.69
CA LEU A 151 8.08 -28.80 5.07
C LEU A 151 9.32 -29.68 5.27
N LEU A 152 9.77 -30.43 4.26
CA LEU A 152 10.84 -31.43 4.42
C LEU A 152 12.16 -30.85 4.95
N LYS A 153 12.49 -29.60 4.61
CA LYS A 153 13.71 -28.93 5.07
C LYS A 153 13.68 -28.54 6.55
N VAL A 154 12.48 -28.33 7.12
CA VAL A 154 12.31 -27.80 8.48
C VAL A 154 11.83 -28.86 9.48
N LEU A 155 11.12 -29.88 9.01
CA LEU A 155 10.57 -30.95 9.85
C LEU A 155 11.60 -31.70 10.71
N PRO A 156 12.81 -32.07 10.22
CA PRO A 156 13.78 -32.77 11.04
C PRO A 156 14.18 -31.94 12.27
N HIS A 157 14.41 -30.64 12.09
CA HIS A 157 14.79 -29.74 13.18
C HIS A 157 13.63 -29.55 14.17
N ALA A 158 12.41 -29.36 13.67
CA ALA A 158 11.22 -29.26 14.52
C ALA A 158 11.05 -30.50 15.40
N LEU A 159 11.22 -31.71 14.84
CA LEU A 159 11.10 -32.96 15.57
C LEU A 159 12.23 -33.16 16.60
N GLU A 160 13.45 -32.70 16.33
CA GLU A 160 14.55 -32.71 17.32
C GLU A 160 14.24 -31.82 18.53
N LEU A 161 13.61 -30.66 18.32
CA LEU A 161 13.18 -29.76 19.39
C LEU A 161 12.01 -30.35 20.20
N CYS A 162 11.05 -31.00 19.53
CA CYS A 162 9.91 -31.67 20.18
C CYS A 162 10.31 -32.90 21.00
N GLY A 163 11.43 -33.54 20.66
CA GLY A 163 11.95 -34.75 21.31
C GLY A 163 12.72 -34.53 22.61
N GLY A 164 12.82 -33.30 23.13
CA GLY A 164 13.52 -32.98 24.37
C GLY A 164 15.03 -33.23 24.26
N ALA A 165 15.75 -32.29 23.63
CA ALA A 165 17.21 -32.17 23.63
C ALA A 165 18.01 -33.49 23.68
N ARG A 166 17.80 -34.39 22.72
CA ARG A 166 18.79 -35.45 22.43
C ARG A 166 19.94 -34.86 21.62
N SER A 167 20.85 -34.17 22.31
CA SER A 167 22.25 -33.86 21.93
C SER A 167 22.60 -33.93 20.42
N ARG A 168 21.97 -33.06 19.62
CA ARG A 168 22.36 -32.77 18.21
C ARG A 168 22.31 -31.28 17.86
N THR A 169 21.78 -30.45 18.76
CA THR A 169 21.56 -29.01 18.57
C THR A 169 22.85 -28.19 18.47
N THR A 170 24.00 -28.72 18.92
CA THR A 170 25.28 -27.99 18.90
C THR A 170 25.94 -27.95 17.51
N GLN A 171 25.66 -28.91 16.63
CA GLN A 171 26.27 -28.95 15.28
C GLN A 171 25.57 -28.02 14.27
N VAL A 172 24.31 -27.65 14.50
CA VAL A 172 23.52 -26.85 13.53
C VAL A 172 23.75 -25.35 13.72
N HIS A 173 23.81 -24.85 14.96
CA HIS A 173 24.21 -23.46 15.23
C HIS A 173 25.63 -23.18 14.71
N GLN A 174 26.57 -24.12 14.89
CA GLN A 174 27.93 -24.01 14.33
C GLN A 174 28.00 -24.11 12.81
N ARG A 175 27.03 -24.74 12.14
CA ARG A 175 26.96 -24.82 10.67
C ARG A 175 26.35 -23.56 10.06
N LEU A 176 25.35 -22.97 10.71
CA LEU A 176 24.77 -21.67 10.36
C LEU A 176 25.78 -20.52 10.55
N GLU A 177 26.56 -20.54 11.63
CA GLU A 177 27.63 -19.55 11.86
C GLU A 177 28.80 -19.65 10.88
N ARG A 178 28.97 -20.78 10.19
CA ARG A 178 30.08 -21.04 9.25
C ARG A 178 29.71 -20.96 7.77
N GLY A 179 28.46 -20.63 7.44
CA GLY A 179 28.02 -20.48 6.04
C GLY A 179 28.16 -21.74 5.18
N GLN A 180 28.11 -22.92 5.79
CA GLN A 180 28.26 -24.22 5.11
C GLN A 180 26.91 -24.96 5.01
N ASP A 181 25.84 -24.23 4.71
CA ASP A 181 24.48 -24.76 4.55
C ASP A 181 24.18 -25.26 3.12
N GLY A 182 25.13 -25.10 2.18
CA GLY A 182 24.96 -25.52 0.80
C GLY A 182 23.91 -24.69 0.05
N LEU A 183 23.62 -23.46 0.49
CA LEU A 183 22.69 -22.54 -0.17
C LEU A 183 23.39 -21.52 -1.09
N ALA A 184 24.72 -21.59 -1.28
CA ALA A 184 25.46 -20.74 -2.20
C ALA A 184 25.65 -21.44 -3.56
N GLY A 185 25.14 -20.83 -4.64
CA GLY A 185 25.38 -21.26 -6.02
C GLY A 185 26.73 -20.79 -6.55
N ASP A 186 27.42 -21.68 -7.27
CA ASP A 186 28.72 -21.47 -7.91
C ASP A 186 28.74 -20.26 -8.86
N GLY A 187 29.68 -19.35 -8.62
CA GLY A 187 30.01 -18.25 -9.51
C GLY A 187 31.33 -18.50 -10.24
N ASP A 188 31.28 -18.51 -11.58
CA ASP A 188 32.46 -18.58 -12.44
C ASP A 188 33.04 -17.18 -12.73
N ALA A 189 34.35 -17.12 -12.92
CA ALA A 189 35.20 -15.97 -12.61
C ALA A 189 35.71 -15.14 -13.82
N HIS A 190 36.03 -13.86 -13.53
CA HIS A 190 37.08 -12.97 -14.11
C HIS A 190 36.80 -12.13 -15.40
N PRO A 191 37.57 -11.02 -15.67
CA PRO A 191 38.57 -10.30 -14.86
C PRO A 191 38.50 -8.75 -14.86
N ARG A 192 39.27 -8.18 -13.92
CA ARG A 192 39.62 -6.77 -13.66
C ARG A 192 40.31 -6.04 -14.83
N ARG A 193 40.26 -4.70 -14.83
CA ARG A 193 41.37 -3.83 -15.29
C ARG A 193 41.36 -2.44 -14.65
N ASP A 194 42.57 -1.92 -14.58
CA ASP A 194 43.13 -0.98 -13.61
C ASP A 194 42.75 0.50 -13.75
N ALA A 195 42.98 1.19 -12.63
CA ALA A 195 43.01 2.63 -12.49
C ALA A 195 44.21 3.27 -13.21
N GLY A 196 43.98 4.47 -13.76
CA GLY A 196 45.02 5.40 -14.21
C GLY A 196 44.49 6.83 -14.11
N ALA A 197 45.04 7.58 -13.16
CA ALA A 197 44.81 9.01 -12.95
C ALA A 197 45.38 9.87 -14.10
N VAL A 198 44.90 11.11 -14.25
CA VAL A 198 45.64 12.38 -13.98
C VAL A 198 44.86 13.59 -14.54
N ASP A 199 44.52 14.48 -13.60
CA ASP A 199 44.44 15.95 -13.56
C ASP A 199 44.07 16.88 -14.74
N VAL A 200 43.02 17.68 -14.46
CA VAL A 200 42.93 19.17 -14.39
C VAL A 200 43.67 20.04 -15.43
N ALA A 201 42.92 20.83 -16.21
CA ALA A 201 42.80 22.30 -16.04
C ALA A 201 42.32 23.07 -17.29
N ALA A 202 41.34 23.96 -17.04
CA ALA A 202 41.23 25.36 -17.48
C ALA A 202 41.02 25.75 -18.96
N ALA A 203 40.04 26.65 -19.11
CA ALA A 203 39.64 27.40 -20.29
C ALA A 203 40.69 28.42 -20.80
N PRO A 204 40.43 29.04 -21.97
CA PRO A 204 40.50 30.50 -22.01
C PRO A 204 39.34 31.17 -22.77
N ALA A 205 39.24 32.48 -22.57
CA ALA A 205 38.28 33.41 -23.17
C ALA A 205 38.97 34.42 -24.12
N ALA A 206 38.16 35.02 -25.00
CA ALA A 206 38.37 36.19 -25.89
C ALA A 206 39.39 36.02 -27.04
N GLY A 207 39.21 36.52 -28.26
CA GLY A 207 38.20 37.34 -28.95
C GLY A 207 38.90 37.92 -30.21
N ASP A 208 38.23 38.08 -31.36
CA ASP A 208 38.38 39.26 -32.24
C ASP A 208 37.53 39.22 -33.53
N THR A 209 37.30 40.42 -34.05
CA THR A 209 36.39 40.86 -35.11
C THR A 209 36.87 40.62 -36.56
N SER A 210 35.93 40.44 -37.51
CA SER A 210 35.99 41.09 -38.85
C SER A 210 34.68 40.94 -39.64
N ALA A 211 34.20 42.04 -40.22
CA ALA A 211 32.99 42.18 -41.02
C ALA A 211 33.21 41.82 -42.50
N ILE A 212 32.20 41.23 -43.15
CA ILE A 212 31.99 41.26 -44.61
C ILE A 212 30.48 41.46 -44.88
N HIS A 213 30.19 42.34 -45.83
CA HIS A 213 28.89 42.87 -46.24
C HIS A 213 28.26 42.08 -47.41
N ASN A 214 26.94 42.19 -47.53
CA ASN A 214 26.03 41.89 -48.66
C ASN A 214 25.55 40.42 -48.78
N GLY A 215 24.27 40.10 -49.00
CA GLY A 215 23.19 40.91 -49.54
C GLY A 215 21.78 40.39 -49.20
N CYS A 216 20.83 41.23 -49.60
CA CYS A 216 19.43 41.31 -49.21
C CYS A 216 18.54 40.27 -49.89
N HIS A 217 17.72 39.56 -49.12
CA HIS A 217 16.38 39.11 -49.54
C HIS A 217 15.39 39.51 -48.44
N GLN A 218 14.53 40.47 -48.77
CA GLN A 218 13.39 40.90 -47.95
C GLN A 218 12.26 39.89 -48.16
N ASP A 219 11.95 39.09 -47.14
CA ASP A 219 10.62 38.52 -46.97
C ASP A 219 9.87 39.35 -45.92
N HIS A 220 8.75 39.91 -46.36
CA HIS A 220 7.83 40.68 -45.54
C HIS A 220 7.03 39.76 -44.62
N ASP A 221 7.63 39.34 -43.50
CA ASP A 221 6.85 38.80 -42.39
C ASP A 221 6.29 39.95 -41.55
N GLN A 222 5.02 40.26 -41.77
CA GLN A 222 4.22 41.11 -40.91
C GLN A 222 4.12 40.47 -39.52
N HIS A 223 5.11 40.71 -38.67
CA HIS A 223 5.01 40.42 -37.25
C HIS A 223 3.98 41.37 -36.64
N ALA A 224 2.77 40.86 -36.43
CA ALA A 224 1.80 41.47 -35.54
C ALA A 224 2.48 41.79 -34.19
N PRO A 225 2.24 42.97 -33.59
CA PRO A 225 2.88 43.35 -32.35
C PRO A 225 2.54 42.33 -31.25
N ARG A 226 3.55 41.59 -30.78
CA ARG A 226 3.38 40.64 -29.68
C ARG A 226 3.14 41.43 -28.38
N PRO A 227 2.00 41.26 -27.69
CA PRO A 227 1.75 41.94 -26.43
C PRO A 227 2.76 41.45 -25.38
N ARG A 228 3.33 42.40 -24.63
CA ARG A 228 4.41 42.19 -23.65
C ARG A 228 4.00 41.44 -22.37
N THR A 229 2.74 41.01 -22.27
CA THR A 229 2.22 40.13 -21.20
C THR A 229 1.07 39.33 -21.78
N VAL A 230 1.25 38.02 -22.00
CA VAL A 230 0.15 37.15 -22.41
C VAL A 230 -0.65 36.81 -21.16
N LEU A 231 -1.53 37.73 -20.75
CA LEU A 231 -2.53 37.45 -19.73
C LEU A 231 -3.34 36.22 -20.15
N SER A 232 -3.76 35.44 -19.17
CA SER A 232 -4.71 34.35 -19.37
C SER A 232 -5.99 34.82 -20.06
N GLN A 233 -6.65 33.84 -20.68
CA GLN A 233 -7.82 34.04 -21.51
C GLN A 233 -8.89 34.88 -20.81
N ASP A 234 -9.54 35.79 -21.55
CA ASP A 234 -10.65 36.56 -21.01
C ASP A 234 -11.88 35.65 -20.79
N PRO A 235 -12.38 35.52 -19.55
CA PRO A 235 -13.58 34.74 -19.28
C PRO A 235 -14.85 35.32 -19.92
N SER A 236 -14.88 36.65 -20.15
CA SER A 236 -16.02 37.36 -20.76
C SER A 236 -16.09 37.21 -22.29
N ALA A 237 -15.02 36.72 -22.92
CA ALA A 237 -15.00 36.47 -24.36
C ALA A 237 -15.84 35.25 -24.74
N ALA A 238 -16.52 35.36 -25.89
CA ALA A 238 -17.30 34.27 -26.49
C ALA A 238 -16.44 33.01 -26.67
N VAL A 239 -17.00 31.82 -26.45
CA VAL A 239 -16.26 30.54 -26.46
C VAL A 239 -15.48 30.32 -27.75
N ALA A 240 -16.04 30.72 -28.90
CA ALA A 240 -15.39 30.61 -30.20
C ALA A 240 -14.16 31.52 -30.37
N ALA A 241 -14.09 32.64 -29.63
CA ALA A 241 -12.99 33.62 -29.68
C ALA A 241 -11.86 33.29 -28.69
N ARG A 242 -11.97 32.19 -27.95
CA ARG A 242 -10.99 31.77 -26.94
C ARG A 242 -9.75 31.15 -27.58
N GLN A 243 -8.61 31.31 -26.91
CA GLN A 243 -7.35 30.74 -27.38
C GLN A 243 -7.43 29.21 -27.43
N ARG A 244 -7.10 28.62 -28.59
CA ARG A 244 -7.05 27.16 -28.78
C ARG A 244 -5.71 26.55 -28.34
N HIS A 245 -4.70 27.38 -28.14
CA HIS A 245 -3.41 26.99 -27.60
C HIS A 245 -3.19 27.71 -26.26
N SER A 246 -2.65 26.99 -25.28
CA SER A 246 -2.36 27.62 -23.99
C SER A 246 -1.26 28.67 -24.14
N PRO A 247 -1.42 29.86 -23.52
CA PRO A 247 -0.44 30.94 -23.59
C PRO A 247 0.86 30.64 -22.83
N TRP A 248 0.85 29.62 -21.97
CA TRP A 248 1.99 29.25 -21.13
C TRP A 248 2.87 28.23 -21.82
N PRO A 249 4.17 28.44 -22.07
CA PRO A 249 5.03 27.43 -22.69
C PRO A 249 5.08 26.14 -21.84
N MET A 250 5.36 25.01 -22.50
CA MET A 250 5.60 23.75 -21.80
C MET A 250 7.01 23.80 -21.20
N ILE A 251 7.13 23.67 -19.89
CA ILE A 251 8.43 23.66 -19.19
C ILE A 251 8.75 22.26 -18.64
N SER A 252 10.03 21.99 -18.38
CA SER A 252 10.44 20.73 -17.76
C SER A 252 10.04 20.65 -16.28
N VAL A 253 10.02 19.44 -15.70
CA VAL A 253 9.78 19.26 -14.25
C VAL A 253 10.82 19.99 -13.41
N ARG A 254 12.09 19.95 -13.82
CA ARG A 254 13.19 20.65 -13.12
C ARG A 254 13.01 22.16 -13.16
N GLU A 255 12.70 22.72 -14.32
CA GLU A 255 12.45 24.16 -14.45
C GLU A 255 11.23 24.62 -13.63
N ALA A 256 10.18 23.79 -13.56
CA ALA A 256 9.02 24.05 -12.71
C ALA A 256 9.41 24.11 -11.22
N MET A 257 10.25 23.18 -10.77
CA MET A 257 10.78 23.12 -9.40
C MET A 257 11.66 24.33 -9.06
N ASP A 258 12.55 24.73 -9.98
CA ASP A 258 13.41 25.90 -9.78
C ASP A 258 12.56 27.17 -9.61
N ARG A 259 11.55 27.38 -10.47
CA ARG A 259 10.58 28.49 -10.34
C ARG A 259 9.80 28.44 -9.03
N ILE A 260 9.41 27.26 -8.54
CA ILE A 260 8.76 27.12 -7.22
C ILE A 260 9.70 27.54 -6.10
N PHE A 261 10.94 27.04 -6.11
CA PHE A 261 11.91 27.35 -5.09
C PHE A 261 12.32 28.83 -5.09
N GLU A 262 12.37 29.52 -6.22
CA GLU A 262 12.61 30.96 -6.26
C GLU A 262 11.56 31.76 -5.47
N GLN A 263 10.32 31.25 -5.38
CA GLN A 263 9.21 31.93 -4.73
C GLN A 263 8.97 31.46 -3.28
N ALA A 264 9.38 30.24 -2.94
CA ALA A 264 9.25 29.66 -1.60
C ALA A 264 10.42 30.08 -0.70
N ALA A 265 10.11 30.59 0.50
CA ALA A 265 11.09 31.01 1.50
C ALA A 265 10.76 30.43 2.88
N PRO A 266 11.78 30.15 3.74
CA PRO A 266 11.56 29.71 5.10
C PRO A 266 10.68 30.68 5.89
N LEU A 267 9.73 30.14 6.63
CA LEU A 267 8.85 30.91 7.51
C LEU A 267 9.57 31.32 8.80
N LYS A 268 8.95 32.28 9.49
CA LYS A 268 9.49 32.89 10.72
C LYS A 268 9.76 31.83 11.78
N VAL A 269 10.83 32.03 12.53
CA VAL A 269 11.20 31.20 13.68
C VAL A 269 10.29 31.53 14.87
N GLN A 270 9.91 30.51 15.61
CA GLN A 270 9.18 30.59 16.87
C GLN A 270 9.85 29.69 17.92
N THR A 271 9.74 30.06 19.19
CA THR A 271 10.23 29.22 20.29
C THR A 271 9.09 28.36 20.82
N MET A 272 9.31 27.05 20.89
CA MET A 272 8.34 26.08 21.40
C MET A 272 8.96 25.28 22.55
N ASN A 273 8.12 24.87 23.50
CA ASN A 273 8.56 24.01 24.59
C ASN A 273 8.89 22.60 24.07
N VAL A 274 9.76 21.89 24.78
CA VAL A 274 10.08 20.50 24.47
C VAL A 274 8.92 19.61 24.90
N GLY A 275 8.21 19.07 23.92
CA GLY A 275 7.05 18.20 24.08
C GLY A 275 6.68 17.53 22.77
N SER A 276 5.59 16.76 22.76
CA SER A 276 5.13 16.03 21.56
C SER A 276 4.64 16.96 20.44
N GLU A 277 4.27 18.20 20.76
CA GLU A 277 3.87 19.24 19.81
C GLU A 277 5.00 19.70 18.88
N LEU A 278 6.25 19.39 19.22
CA LEU A 278 7.41 19.67 18.36
C LEU A 278 7.52 18.71 17.17
N VAL A 279 6.83 17.57 17.20
CA VAL A 279 6.92 16.58 16.12
C VAL A 279 6.51 17.20 14.78
N GLY A 280 7.36 17.03 13.77
CA GLY A 280 7.21 17.60 12.43
C GLY A 280 7.80 19.01 12.28
N HIS A 281 8.22 19.69 13.35
CA HIS A 281 8.95 20.96 13.25
C HIS A 281 10.42 20.76 12.90
N VAL A 282 11.04 21.81 12.36
CA VAL A 282 12.46 21.85 11.99
C VAL A 282 13.20 22.81 12.90
N LEU A 283 14.34 22.39 13.46
CA LEU A 283 15.19 23.22 14.31
C LEU A 283 15.75 24.42 13.54
N ALA A 284 15.60 25.61 14.12
CA ALA A 284 16.08 26.85 13.53
C ALA A 284 17.54 27.18 13.89
N ASP A 285 18.06 26.57 14.96
CA ASP A 285 19.42 26.74 15.47
C ASP A 285 20.00 25.40 15.96
N ASP A 286 21.32 25.33 16.04
CA ASP A 286 22.05 24.21 16.64
C ASP A 286 21.69 24.05 18.13
N VAL A 287 21.59 22.81 18.58
CA VAL A 287 21.35 22.49 19.98
C VAL A 287 22.65 22.02 20.61
N VAL A 288 23.15 22.80 21.56
CA VAL A 288 24.31 22.44 22.38
C VAL A 288 23.90 22.03 23.78
N SER A 289 24.62 21.07 24.36
CA SER A 289 24.37 20.63 25.74
C SER A 289 24.82 21.69 26.76
N PRO A 290 23.96 22.08 27.71
CA PRO A 290 24.32 23.03 28.76
C PRO A 290 25.06 22.38 29.94
N ARG A 291 25.16 21.04 29.97
CA ARG A 291 25.72 20.26 31.08
C ARG A 291 26.44 19.01 30.58
N ASN A 292 27.34 18.47 31.39
CA ASN A 292 27.88 17.14 31.17
C ASN A 292 26.79 16.09 31.44
N VAL A 293 26.77 15.03 30.64
CA VAL A 293 25.92 13.85 30.86
C VAL A 293 26.80 12.60 30.83
N PRO A 294 26.85 11.81 31.93
CA PRO A 294 26.35 12.15 33.26
C PRO A 294 27.05 13.39 33.86
N SER A 295 26.42 14.06 34.82
CA SER A 295 26.95 15.29 35.44
C SER A 295 28.09 15.06 36.45
N GLY A 296 28.39 13.79 36.74
CA GLY A 296 29.47 13.32 37.58
C GLY A 296 29.67 11.82 37.30
N PRO A 297 30.69 11.19 37.90
CA PRO A 297 30.89 9.75 37.74
C PRO A 297 29.66 8.95 38.19
N SER A 298 29.21 8.00 37.36
CA SER A 298 28.07 7.12 37.64
C SER A 298 28.36 5.67 37.23
N THR A 299 27.53 4.71 37.65
CA THR A 299 27.71 3.29 37.27
C THR A 299 26.75 2.82 36.17
N ASN A 300 27.13 1.78 35.41
CA ASN A 300 26.29 1.12 34.40
C ASN A 300 25.65 -0.19 34.87
N ILE A 301 25.91 -0.58 36.10
CA ILE A 301 25.53 -1.87 36.67
C ILE A 301 24.94 -1.68 38.06
N ASP A 302 24.18 -2.68 38.48
CA ASP A 302 23.80 -2.85 39.87
C ASP A 302 24.92 -3.60 40.61
N GLY A 303 25.26 -3.15 41.81
CA GLY A 303 26.30 -3.79 42.60
C GLY A 303 26.83 -2.91 43.71
N TYR A 304 28.16 -2.81 43.82
CA TYR A 304 28.83 -2.14 44.93
C TYR A 304 29.92 -1.19 44.45
N ALA A 305 29.81 0.07 44.86
CA ALA A 305 30.86 1.06 44.67
C ALA A 305 32.00 0.79 45.66
N VAL A 306 33.20 0.66 45.10
CA VAL A 306 34.42 0.26 45.82
C VAL A 306 35.57 1.20 45.47
N ARG A 307 36.65 1.15 46.26
CA ARG A 307 37.95 1.61 45.77
C ARG A 307 38.59 0.46 45.01
N ALA A 308 39.16 0.69 43.84
CA ALA A 308 39.84 -0.33 43.05
C ALA A 308 40.98 -1.04 43.82
N ARG A 309 41.57 -0.36 44.81
CA ARG A 309 42.57 -0.95 45.72
C ARG A 309 42.01 -1.90 46.79
N ASP A 310 40.69 -1.94 46.98
CA ASP A 310 40.04 -2.81 47.96
C ASP A 310 40.10 -4.27 47.43
N PRO A 311 40.78 -5.20 48.13
CA PRO A 311 40.92 -6.59 47.67
C PRO A 311 39.61 -7.37 47.80
N ALA A 312 39.52 -8.54 47.15
CA ALA A 312 38.45 -9.50 47.40
C ALA A 312 38.38 -9.84 48.90
N GLY A 313 37.17 -9.88 49.46
CA GLY A 313 36.97 -10.00 50.91
C GLY A 313 35.56 -9.62 51.37
N VAL A 314 35.31 -9.67 52.68
CA VAL A 314 34.02 -9.31 53.28
C VAL A 314 34.03 -7.84 53.72
N TYR A 315 33.01 -7.09 53.31
CA TYR A 315 32.86 -5.66 53.57
C TYR A 315 31.48 -5.37 54.15
N LYS A 316 31.40 -4.35 54.99
CA LYS A 316 30.13 -3.82 55.49
C LYS A 316 29.45 -3.00 54.40
N VAL A 317 28.15 -3.20 54.23
CA VAL A 317 27.36 -2.53 53.21
C VAL A 317 26.73 -1.26 53.77
N VAL A 318 26.89 -0.17 53.04
CA VAL A 318 26.16 1.09 53.26
C VAL A 318 25.09 1.22 52.18
N THR A 319 23.85 1.47 52.58
CA THR A 319 22.69 1.60 51.67
C THR A 319 22.24 3.07 51.49
N GLU A 320 22.44 3.92 52.49
CA GLU A 320 22.22 5.36 52.38
C GLU A 320 23.38 6.05 51.66
N PHE A 321 23.08 6.97 50.73
CA PHE A 321 24.13 7.64 49.96
C PHE A 321 25.07 8.45 50.87
N PRO A 322 26.37 8.12 50.91
CA PRO A 322 27.30 8.75 51.84
C PRO A 322 27.67 10.17 51.39
N THR A 323 27.75 11.11 52.34
CA THR A 323 28.15 12.50 52.10
C THR A 323 29.67 12.73 52.22
N ALA A 324 30.40 11.74 52.70
CA ALA A 324 31.85 11.75 52.87
C ALA A 324 32.44 10.42 52.39
N GLU A 325 33.78 10.33 52.33
CA GLU A 325 34.45 9.10 51.91
C GLU A 325 34.11 7.92 52.84
N LEU A 326 33.87 6.75 52.24
CA LEU A 326 33.63 5.52 52.98
C LEU A 326 34.87 5.14 53.79
N ALA A 327 34.69 4.70 55.05
CA ALA A 327 35.80 4.14 55.83
C ALA A 327 36.35 2.84 55.19
N PRO A 328 37.62 2.47 55.43
CA PRO A 328 38.13 1.16 55.03
C PRO A 328 37.27 0.02 55.60
N GLY A 329 37.01 -1.01 54.77
CA GLY A 329 36.14 -2.13 55.15
C GLY A 329 34.64 -1.88 54.91
N TYR A 330 34.27 -0.73 54.34
CA TYR A 330 32.91 -0.41 53.92
C TYR A 330 32.82 -0.24 52.40
N VAL A 331 31.71 -0.69 51.82
CA VAL A 331 31.32 -0.52 50.41
C VAL A 331 29.90 0.04 50.35
N TYR A 332 29.57 0.73 49.26
CA TYR A 332 28.23 1.30 49.07
C TYR A 332 27.44 0.50 48.04
N ARG A 333 26.24 0.05 48.40
CA ARG A 333 25.32 -0.59 47.46
C ARG A 333 24.83 0.47 46.49
N ILE A 334 25.08 0.25 45.20
CA ILE A 334 24.82 1.21 44.15
C ILE A 334 23.97 0.57 43.05
N ASN A 335 23.00 1.33 42.55
CA ASN A 335 22.16 0.91 41.43
C ASN A 335 22.65 1.54 40.13
N THR A 336 22.27 0.94 39.01
CA THR A 336 22.54 1.40 37.66
C THR A 336 22.14 2.87 37.49
N GLY A 337 23.06 3.69 36.99
CA GLY A 337 22.89 5.12 36.76
C GLY A 337 23.07 6.01 38.00
N ALA A 338 23.25 5.45 39.20
CA ALA A 338 23.49 6.24 40.40
C ALA A 338 24.90 6.86 40.39
N PRO A 339 25.08 8.05 41.00
CA PRO A 339 26.39 8.67 41.13
C PRO A 339 27.30 7.85 42.04
N LEU A 340 28.60 7.86 41.77
CA LEU A 340 29.57 7.24 42.67
C LEU A 340 29.69 8.07 43.96
N PRO A 341 29.76 7.41 45.14
CA PRO A 341 30.02 8.09 46.39
C PRO A 341 31.45 8.67 46.46
N PRO A 342 31.69 9.66 47.33
CA PRO A 342 33.03 10.21 47.52
C PRO A 342 34.07 9.13 47.86
N GLY A 343 35.24 9.19 47.22
CA GLY A 343 36.37 8.31 47.52
C GLY A 343 36.29 6.91 46.90
N THR A 344 35.25 6.56 46.14
CA THR A 344 35.20 5.34 45.31
C THR A 344 35.51 5.65 43.85
N ASP A 345 36.10 4.69 43.14
CA ASP A 345 36.58 4.87 41.77
C ASP A 345 36.28 3.67 40.85
N ALA A 346 35.58 2.64 41.34
CA ALA A 346 35.14 1.48 40.56
C ALA A 346 33.82 0.90 41.10
N CYS A 347 33.17 0.05 40.31
CA CYS A 347 31.98 -0.70 40.74
C CYS A 347 32.14 -2.19 40.42
N ILE A 348 31.80 -3.05 41.39
CA ILE A 348 31.72 -4.51 41.20
C ILE A 348 30.26 -4.88 40.97
N MET A 349 29.98 -5.71 39.97
CA MET A 349 28.63 -6.18 39.66
C MET A 349 28.11 -7.15 40.72
N VAL A 350 26.81 -7.14 40.96
CA VAL A 350 26.20 -8.00 42.00
C VAL A 350 26.50 -9.48 41.77
N GLU A 351 26.67 -9.91 40.52
CA GLU A 351 27.04 -11.27 40.12
C GLU A 351 28.43 -11.69 40.63
N ASP A 352 29.34 -10.72 40.83
CA ASP A 352 30.69 -10.93 41.37
C ASP A 352 30.73 -10.74 42.90
N THR A 353 29.58 -10.91 43.56
CA THR A 353 29.46 -10.81 45.02
C THR A 353 28.62 -11.93 45.63
N GLU A 354 28.86 -12.22 46.90
CA GLU A 354 28.05 -13.14 47.72
C GLU A 354 27.55 -12.39 48.97
N VAL A 355 26.25 -12.46 49.28
CA VAL A 355 25.74 -11.90 50.53
C VAL A 355 26.29 -12.71 51.71
N PHE A 356 27.03 -12.04 52.60
CA PHE A 356 27.71 -12.69 53.72
C PHE A 356 26.84 -12.70 54.98
N SER A 357 26.20 -11.58 55.30
CA SER A 357 25.27 -11.46 56.41
C SER A 357 24.11 -10.52 56.06
N ARG A 358 22.98 -10.71 56.73
CA ARG A 358 21.76 -9.92 56.55
C ARG A 358 21.18 -9.55 57.91
N ASP A 359 20.54 -8.40 57.99
CA ASP A 359 19.75 -8.00 59.15
C ASP A 359 18.46 -8.83 59.19
N GLU A 360 18.21 -9.52 60.30
CA GLU A 360 17.07 -10.46 60.42
C GLU A 360 15.70 -9.75 60.42
N ALA A 361 15.64 -8.47 60.80
CA ALA A 361 14.39 -7.73 60.91
C ALA A 361 13.97 -7.10 59.59
N THR A 362 14.93 -6.58 58.82
CA THR A 362 14.71 -5.87 57.56
C THR A 362 14.96 -6.74 56.33
N GLY A 363 15.74 -7.82 56.47
CA GLY A 363 16.17 -8.67 55.36
C GLY A 363 17.25 -8.03 54.46
N GLU A 364 17.72 -6.83 54.80
CA GLU A 364 18.78 -6.14 54.05
C GLU A 364 20.15 -6.74 54.33
N GLU A 365 21.03 -6.69 53.33
CA GLU A 365 22.40 -7.16 53.47
C GLU A 365 23.22 -6.19 54.34
N THR A 366 23.84 -6.73 55.39
CA THR A 366 24.71 -5.98 56.30
C THR A 366 26.18 -6.09 55.88
N GLU A 367 26.56 -7.25 55.32
CA GLU A 367 27.89 -7.49 54.78
C GLU A 367 27.82 -8.27 53.47
N VAL A 368 28.70 -7.93 52.56
CA VAL A 368 28.87 -8.58 51.26
C VAL A 368 30.30 -9.06 51.11
N LYS A 369 30.47 -10.21 50.49
CA LYS A 369 31.77 -10.74 50.08
C LYS A 369 32.00 -10.43 48.60
N LEU A 370 33.03 -9.64 48.32
CA LEU A 370 33.51 -9.36 46.97
C LEU A 370 34.33 -10.57 46.47
N LEU A 371 33.98 -11.12 45.31
CA LEU A 371 34.66 -12.30 44.73
C LEU A 371 35.85 -11.92 43.86
N ALA A 372 35.89 -10.68 43.37
CA ALA A 372 36.93 -10.15 42.50
C ALA A 372 37.43 -8.79 43.01
N GLN A 373 38.59 -8.38 42.49
CA GLN A 373 39.09 -7.01 42.58
C GLN A 373 39.01 -6.40 41.18
N VAL A 374 38.57 -5.14 41.09
CA VAL A 374 38.37 -4.41 39.83
C VAL A 374 39.38 -3.27 39.67
N GLU A 375 39.62 -2.89 38.42
CA GLU A 375 40.52 -1.78 38.08
C GLU A 375 39.85 -0.40 38.28
N VAL A 376 40.67 0.65 38.33
CA VAL A 376 40.18 2.03 38.44
C VAL A 376 39.32 2.39 37.22
N GLY A 377 38.09 2.82 37.48
CA GLY A 377 37.13 3.20 36.45
C GLY A 377 36.32 2.04 35.86
N GLU A 378 36.55 0.81 36.32
CA GLU A 378 35.78 -0.35 35.86
C GLU A 378 34.31 -0.19 36.24
N ASN A 379 33.42 -0.42 35.26
CA ASN A 379 31.98 -0.20 35.36
C ASN A 379 31.54 1.24 35.72
N VAL A 380 32.43 2.23 35.54
CA VAL A 380 32.15 3.65 35.81
C VAL A 380 32.06 4.45 34.50
N ARG A 381 30.96 5.18 34.33
CA ARG A 381 30.84 6.27 33.36
C ARG A 381 31.47 7.51 33.93
N ARG A 382 32.45 8.05 33.22
CA ARG A 382 33.09 9.33 33.55
C ARG A 382 32.10 10.47 33.33
N GLU A 383 32.27 11.56 34.05
CA GLU A 383 31.53 12.78 33.79
C GLU A 383 31.64 13.19 32.32
N GLY A 384 30.50 13.50 31.69
CA GLY A 384 30.46 13.91 30.29
C GLY A 384 30.93 12.84 29.31
N SER A 385 30.90 11.56 29.68
CA SER A 385 31.23 10.44 28.77
C SER A 385 30.26 10.32 27.61
N ASP A 386 29.00 10.70 27.82
CA ASP A 386 27.96 10.59 26.79
C ASP A 386 27.85 11.89 26.00
N VAL A 387 27.80 13.02 26.72
CA VAL A 387 27.71 14.36 26.14
C VAL A 387 28.44 15.35 27.02
N ARG A 388 29.31 16.18 26.43
CA ARG A 388 30.03 17.25 27.14
C ARG A 388 29.30 18.58 27.08
N VAL A 389 29.57 19.45 28.05
CA VAL A 389 29.15 20.86 27.97
C VAL A 389 29.63 21.47 26.66
N GLY A 390 28.73 22.17 25.97
CA GLY A 390 29.01 22.84 24.70
C GLY A 390 29.03 21.93 23.48
N GLU A 391 28.92 20.61 23.66
CA GLU A 391 28.82 19.66 22.55
C GLU A 391 27.50 19.84 21.79
N LYS A 392 27.57 19.85 20.46
CA LYS A 392 26.40 19.93 19.59
C LYS A 392 25.74 18.56 19.49
N VAL A 393 24.49 18.47 19.96
CA VAL A 393 23.73 17.21 20.00
C VAL A 393 22.67 17.11 18.92
N LEU A 394 22.20 18.25 18.40
CA LEU A 394 21.34 18.34 17.22
C LEU A 394 21.77 19.56 16.41
N GLU A 395 21.56 19.53 15.11
CA GLU A 395 21.96 20.56 14.18
C GLU A 395 20.75 21.34 13.65
N LYS A 396 20.98 22.62 13.34
CA LYS A 396 20.03 23.45 12.61
C LYS A 396 19.60 22.76 11.31
N GLY A 397 18.29 22.73 11.08
CA GLY A 397 17.69 22.07 9.93
C GLY A 397 17.28 20.63 10.20
N ASP A 398 17.63 20.04 11.35
CA ASP A 398 17.13 18.72 11.74
C ASP A 398 15.61 18.76 11.94
N VAL A 399 14.95 17.72 11.43
CA VAL A 399 13.51 17.51 11.58
C VAL A 399 13.27 16.75 12.88
N LEU A 400 12.44 17.31 13.75
CA LEU A 400 12.04 16.65 15.00
C LEU A 400 11.01 15.56 14.65
N SER A 401 11.47 14.31 14.56
CA SER A 401 10.71 13.23 13.95
C SER A 401 9.76 12.53 14.93
N GLY A 402 8.74 11.86 14.40
CA GLY A 402 7.85 10.99 15.18
C GLY A 402 8.51 9.69 15.68
N VAL A 403 9.75 9.40 15.26
CA VAL A 403 10.55 8.28 15.79
C VAL A 403 10.95 8.55 17.25
N GLY A 404 11.05 9.83 17.63
CA GLY A 404 11.25 10.27 19.02
C GLY A 404 12.71 10.45 19.44
N GLY A 405 13.68 10.12 18.58
CA GLY A 405 15.10 10.27 18.86
C GLY A 405 15.49 11.71 19.19
N GLU A 406 15.05 12.67 18.38
CA GLU A 406 15.40 14.09 18.56
C GLU A 406 14.77 14.66 19.83
N ILE A 407 13.51 14.35 20.10
CA ILE A 407 12.81 14.78 21.33
C ILE A 407 13.48 14.17 22.57
N GLY A 408 13.84 12.89 22.51
CA GLY A 408 14.61 12.22 23.56
C GLY A 408 15.95 12.90 23.82
N THR A 409 16.68 13.26 22.76
CA THR A 409 17.95 13.99 22.86
C THR A 409 17.77 15.36 23.53
N LEU A 410 16.76 16.14 23.13
CA LEU A 410 16.45 17.43 23.76
C LEU A 410 16.18 17.27 25.27
N ALA A 411 15.38 16.28 25.65
CA ALA A 411 15.08 15.98 27.04
C ALA A 411 16.33 15.51 27.81
N PHE A 412 17.15 14.64 27.20
CA PHE A 412 18.37 14.09 27.78
C PHE A 412 19.36 15.18 28.19
N VAL A 413 19.63 16.15 27.30
CA VAL A 413 20.49 17.30 27.63
C VAL A 413 19.79 18.35 28.51
N GLY A 414 18.50 18.20 28.79
CA GLY A 414 17.74 19.08 29.69
C GLY A 414 17.26 20.38 29.04
N LYS A 415 17.06 20.41 27.72
CA LYS A 415 16.44 21.56 27.05
C LYS A 415 14.95 21.63 27.37
N ARG A 416 14.47 22.82 27.71
CA ARG A 416 13.06 23.08 28.02
C ARG A 416 12.28 23.63 26.83
N SER A 417 12.96 24.32 25.94
CA SER A 417 12.41 24.89 24.72
C SER A 417 13.49 25.00 23.65
N VAL A 418 13.06 25.06 22.40
CA VAL A 418 13.93 25.19 21.23
C VAL A 418 13.33 26.15 20.19
N PRO A 419 14.17 26.90 19.46
CA PRO A 419 13.72 27.68 18.32
C PRO A 419 13.49 26.74 17.13
N VAL A 420 12.30 26.84 16.53
CA VAL A 420 11.90 26.06 15.35
C VAL A 420 11.27 26.96 14.31
N HIS A 421 11.31 26.56 13.05
CA HIS A 421 10.56 27.25 12.01
C HIS A 421 9.05 27.02 12.20
N ARG A 422 8.25 28.09 12.02
CA ARG A 422 6.80 27.97 11.92
C ARG A 422 6.46 27.15 10.68
N ARG A 423 5.44 26.31 10.80
CA ARG A 423 4.97 25.48 9.69
C ARG A 423 3.96 26.23 8.82
N PRO A 424 3.96 25.98 7.50
CA PRO A 424 2.96 26.55 6.60
C PRO A 424 1.55 26.08 6.96
N VAL A 425 0.61 27.02 6.95
CA VAL A 425 -0.83 26.72 6.93
C VAL A 425 -1.26 26.57 5.48
N VAL A 426 -1.98 25.49 5.16
CA VAL A 426 -2.33 25.12 3.78
C VAL A 426 -3.84 25.12 3.59
N ALA A 427 -4.37 25.94 2.69
CA ALA A 427 -5.77 25.90 2.29
C ALA A 427 -5.97 24.98 1.09
N VAL A 428 -7.04 24.18 1.08
CA VAL A 428 -7.35 23.23 0.00
C VAL A 428 -8.76 23.48 -0.54
N LEU A 429 -8.90 23.55 -1.86
CA LEU A 429 -10.19 23.69 -2.54
C LEU A 429 -10.27 22.80 -3.80
N SER A 430 -11.44 22.27 -4.10
CA SER A 430 -11.72 21.62 -5.39
C SER A 430 -12.60 22.53 -6.25
N THR A 431 -12.40 22.55 -7.57
CA THR A 431 -13.21 23.34 -8.51
C THR A 431 -13.88 22.42 -9.52
N GLY A 432 -15.17 22.62 -9.77
CA GLY A 432 -15.89 21.95 -10.84
C GLY A 432 -17.39 21.85 -10.54
N ASN A 433 -18.23 22.30 -11.47
CA ASN A 433 -19.69 22.21 -11.34
C ASN A 433 -20.21 20.76 -11.32
N GLU A 434 -19.42 19.82 -11.81
CA GLU A 434 -19.73 18.39 -11.75
C GLU A 434 -19.55 17.79 -10.36
N LEU A 435 -18.80 18.47 -9.47
CA LEU A 435 -18.38 17.90 -8.20
C LEU A 435 -19.49 17.94 -7.14
N ARG A 436 -19.54 16.88 -6.34
CA ARG A 436 -20.40 16.76 -5.15
C ARG A 436 -19.56 16.37 -3.94
N ASP A 437 -19.93 16.89 -2.78
CA ASP A 437 -19.30 16.48 -1.52
C ASP A 437 -19.72 15.04 -1.18
N LEU A 438 -18.78 14.23 -0.68
CA LEU A 438 -19.04 12.85 -0.29
C LEU A 438 -20.11 12.73 0.80
N GLN A 439 -20.20 13.73 1.69
CA GLN A 439 -21.15 13.77 2.80
C GLN A 439 -22.49 14.43 2.43
N ASP A 440 -22.62 14.96 1.21
CA ASP A 440 -23.87 15.53 0.75
C ASP A 440 -24.87 14.42 0.43
N THR A 441 -25.77 14.17 1.38
CA THR A 441 -26.89 13.23 1.25
C THR A 441 -28.13 13.89 0.65
N SER A 442 -28.08 15.19 0.39
CA SER A 442 -29.17 15.91 -0.27
C SER A 442 -29.04 15.73 -1.79
N SER A 443 -30.08 15.19 -2.44
CA SER A 443 -30.24 14.99 -3.90
C SER A 443 -29.72 13.67 -4.52
N SER A 444 -30.37 12.55 -4.16
CA SER A 444 -30.58 11.43 -5.09
C SER A 444 -31.72 11.69 -6.09
N THR A 445 -32.28 12.90 -6.13
CA THR A 445 -33.25 13.34 -7.13
C THR A 445 -32.56 14.24 -8.15
N PRO A 446 -32.52 13.88 -9.44
CA PRO A 446 -32.04 14.77 -10.48
C PRO A 446 -32.80 16.09 -10.42
N THR A 447 -32.11 17.21 -10.22
CA THR A 447 -32.70 18.56 -10.19
C THR A 447 -33.31 18.98 -11.54
N ASN A 448 -33.14 18.16 -12.58
CA ASN A 448 -33.77 18.31 -13.87
C ASN A 448 -34.10 16.92 -14.43
N PRO A 449 -35.38 16.56 -14.69
CA PRO A 449 -35.76 15.27 -15.29
C PRO A 449 -35.12 14.98 -16.67
N SER A 450 -34.48 15.98 -17.27
CA SER A 450 -33.77 15.91 -18.56
C SER A 450 -32.25 15.70 -18.44
N SER A 451 -31.67 15.78 -17.23
CA SER A 451 -30.24 15.56 -17.01
C SER A 451 -29.98 14.15 -16.47
N HIS A 452 -29.48 13.26 -17.32
CA HIS A 452 -29.04 11.91 -16.93
C HIS A 452 -27.77 11.90 -16.06
N PHE A 453 -27.12 13.05 -15.83
CA PHE A 453 -25.86 13.15 -15.10
C PHE A 453 -26.06 13.54 -13.64
N SER A 454 -25.59 12.69 -12.71
CA SER A 454 -25.75 12.84 -11.26
C SER A 454 -24.55 13.47 -10.54
N GLY A 455 -23.61 14.10 -11.26
CA GLY A 455 -22.38 14.63 -10.68
C GLY A 455 -21.35 13.54 -10.30
N ILE A 456 -20.12 13.95 -10.01
CA ILE A 456 -18.99 13.12 -9.60
C ILE A 456 -18.59 13.50 -8.17
N VAL A 457 -18.26 12.52 -7.34
CA VAL A 457 -17.84 12.80 -5.96
C VAL A 457 -16.42 13.38 -5.94
N ASP A 458 -16.23 14.47 -5.19
CA ASP A 458 -14.92 15.06 -4.94
C ASP A 458 -14.02 14.11 -4.14
N SER A 459 -12.99 13.57 -4.81
CA SER A 459 -12.01 12.67 -4.20
C SER A 459 -10.65 13.35 -3.94
N ASN A 460 -10.37 14.48 -4.59
CA ASN A 460 -9.06 15.11 -4.54
C ASN A 460 -8.84 15.84 -3.22
N ARG A 461 -9.80 16.69 -2.83
CA ARG A 461 -9.72 17.48 -1.60
C ARG A 461 -9.56 16.60 -0.36
N PRO A 462 -10.40 15.57 -0.10
CA PRO A 462 -10.18 14.69 1.06
C PRO A 462 -8.83 13.94 0.99
N THR A 463 -8.37 13.53 -0.20
CA THR A 463 -7.05 12.91 -0.38
C THR A 463 -5.90 13.86 -0.01
N LEU A 464 -5.95 15.12 -0.48
CA LEU A 464 -4.94 16.13 -0.21
C LEU A 464 -4.94 16.57 1.26
N ILE A 465 -6.11 16.74 1.86
CA ILE A 465 -6.24 17.02 3.30
C ILE A 465 -5.62 15.89 4.11
N SER A 466 -5.91 14.63 3.77
CA SER A 466 -5.38 13.46 4.48
C SER A 466 -3.86 13.40 4.44
N VAL A 467 -3.22 13.58 3.28
CA VAL A 467 -1.74 13.56 3.18
C VAL A 467 -1.11 14.76 3.89
N LEU A 468 -1.71 15.94 3.82
CA LEU A 468 -1.21 17.12 4.53
C LEU A 468 -1.25 16.91 6.05
N GLN A 469 -2.35 16.39 6.57
CA GLN A 469 -2.50 16.08 8.00
C GLN A 469 -1.58 14.95 8.45
N HIS A 470 -1.36 13.92 7.62
CA HIS A 470 -0.38 12.86 7.87
C HIS A 470 1.03 13.42 7.98
N LEU A 471 1.36 14.40 7.15
CA LEU A 471 2.62 15.17 7.21
C LEU A 471 2.57 16.29 8.26
N HIS A 472 1.55 16.29 9.13
CA HIS A 472 1.31 17.19 10.26
C HIS A 472 0.99 18.65 9.90
N TYR A 473 0.75 19.01 8.64
CA TYR A 473 0.43 20.40 8.29
C TYR A 473 -0.94 20.83 8.83
N GLU A 474 -1.08 22.10 9.20
CA GLU A 474 -2.38 22.71 9.48
C GLU A 474 -3.12 22.95 8.17
N VAL A 475 -4.37 22.47 8.07
CA VAL A 475 -5.14 22.49 6.82
C VAL A 475 -6.44 23.27 6.99
N ILE A 476 -6.72 24.17 6.07
CA ILE A 476 -7.98 24.91 5.96
C ILE A 476 -8.76 24.34 4.77
N ASP A 477 -9.88 23.68 5.06
CA ASP A 477 -10.79 23.20 4.02
C ASP A 477 -11.67 24.35 3.52
N LEU A 478 -11.50 24.74 2.26
CA LEU A 478 -12.31 25.77 1.60
C LEU A 478 -13.52 25.20 0.84
N GLY A 479 -13.66 23.87 0.79
CA GLY A 479 -14.76 23.17 0.16
C GLY A 479 -14.67 23.04 -1.37
N ILE A 480 -15.83 22.86 -1.99
CA ILE A 480 -16.01 22.77 -3.44
C ILE A 480 -16.43 24.16 -3.95
N CYS A 481 -15.75 24.63 -4.99
CA CYS A 481 -16.01 25.86 -5.70
C CYS A 481 -16.73 25.56 -7.02
N GLY A 482 -17.80 26.29 -7.32
CA GLY A 482 -18.39 26.27 -8.66
C GLY A 482 -17.50 26.99 -9.67
N ASP A 483 -17.78 26.79 -10.96
CA ASP A 483 -17.02 27.41 -12.06
C ASP A 483 -17.52 28.83 -12.36
N THR A 484 -17.57 29.69 -11.35
CA THR A 484 -17.86 31.12 -11.51
C THR A 484 -16.70 31.99 -11.05
N MET A 485 -16.50 33.13 -11.72
CA MET A 485 -15.41 34.06 -11.38
C MET A 485 -15.57 34.60 -9.96
N ASP A 486 -16.79 34.91 -9.54
CA ASP A 486 -17.08 35.50 -8.22
C ASP A 486 -16.79 34.50 -7.10
N GLU A 487 -17.26 33.26 -7.21
CA GLU A 487 -17.00 32.21 -6.21
C GLU A 487 -15.51 31.87 -6.12
N THR A 488 -14.86 31.68 -7.28
CA THR A 488 -13.41 31.39 -7.35
C THR A 488 -12.61 32.52 -6.70
N THR A 489 -12.96 33.77 -6.99
CA THR A 489 -12.31 34.95 -6.41
C THR A 489 -12.52 35.04 -4.91
N ALA A 490 -13.74 34.79 -4.43
CA ALA A 490 -14.06 34.84 -3.01
C ALA A 490 -13.29 33.77 -2.21
N LEU A 491 -13.23 32.53 -2.71
CA LEU A 491 -12.51 31.44 -2.04
C LEU A 491 -10.99 31.63 -2.09
N LEU A 492 -10.42 32.09 -3.21
CA LEU A 492 -9.00 32.42 -3.28
C LEU A 492 -8.63 33.59 -2.36
N LYS A 493 -9.49 34.60 -2.21
CA LYS A 493 -9.30 35.69 -1.22
C LYS A 493 -9.28 35.14 0.20
N ARG A 494 -10.22 34.25 0.56
CA ARG A 494 -10.22 33.57 1.87
C ARG A 494 -8.96 32.74 2.09
N GLY A 495 -8.54 31.97 1.10
CA GLY A 495 -7.29 31.19 1.17
C GLY A 495 -6.07 32.09 1.38
N LYS A 496 -5.97 33.19 0.64
CA LYS A 496 -4.94 34.22 0.80
C LYS A 496 -4.95 34.89 2.19
N GLU A 497 -6.12 35.10 2.77
CA GLU A 497 -6.28 35.69 4.10
C GLU A 497 -5.82 34.75 5.21
N GLN A 498 -6.07 33.44 5.08
CA GLN A 498 -5.94 32.49 6.19
C GLN A 498 -4.73 31.55 6.08
N ALA A 499 -4.21 31.31 4.88
CA ALA A 499 -3.14 30.34 4.62
C ALA A 499 -1.87 30.95 4.01
N ASP A 500 -0.74 30.25 4.14
CA ASP A 500 0.53 30.57 3.48
C ASP A 500 0.60 29.94 2.08
N VAL A 501 -0.10 28.83 1.88
CA VAL A 501 -0.22 28.09 0.61
C VAL A 501 -1.69 27.79 0.33
N VAL A 502 -2.13 27.96 -0.91
CA VAL A 502 -3.44 27.53 -1.40
C VAL A 502 -3.23 26.45 -2.45
N ILE A 503 -3.90 25.32 -2.29
CA ILE A 503 -3.91 24.22 -3.25
C ILE A 503 -5.32 24.12 -3.84
N THR A 504 -5.40 24.14 -5.17
CA THR A 504 -6.65 23.93 -5.90
C THR A 504 -6.55 22.68 -6.75
N THR A 505 -7.66 21.99 -6.99
CA THR A 505 -7.73 20.90 -7.99
C THR A 505 -8.86 21.12 -8.97
N GLY A 506 -8.63 20.83 -10.26
CA GLY A 506 -9.55 21.20 -11.34
C GLY A 506 -9.30 22.62 -11.86
N GLY A 507 -10.02 23.06 -12.89
CA GLY A 507 -9.95 24.45 -13.35
C GLY A 507 -8.61 24.90 -13.99
N THR A 508 -7.76 23.96 -14.42
CA THR A 508 -6.36 24.22 -14.85
C THR A 508 -6.04 24.04 -16.33
N SER A 509 -6.99 23.57 -17.14
CA SER A 509 -6.78 23.18 -18.54
C SER A 509 -7.04 24.35 -19.54
N MET A 510 -7.80 24.09 -20.61
CA MET A 510 -8.27 25.05 -21.63
C MET A 510 -9.82 25.05 -21.79
N GLY A 511 -10.55 24.46 -20.85
CA GLY A 511 -12.01 24.37 -20.81
C GLY A 511 -12.69 25.66 -20.38
N VAL A 512 -14.02 25.71 -20.55
CA VAL A 512 -14.81 26.93 -20.28
C VAL A 512 -14.80 27.34 -18.81
N GLY A 513 -14.70 26.37 -17.90
CA GLY A 513 -14.63 26.54 -16.45
C GLY A 513 -13.22 26.74 -15.87
N ASP A 514 -12.17 26.84 -16.70
CA ASP A 514 -10.79 27.04 -16.21
C ASP A 514 -10.53 28.51 -15.81
N LEU A 515 -11.16 28.94 -14.71
CA LEU A 515 -11.20 30.33 -14.25
C LEU A 515 -10.06 30.70 -13.29
N LEU A 516 -9.25 29.74 -12.84
CA LEU A 516 -8.18 29.97 -11.86
C LEU A 516 -7.12 30.95 -12.37
N LYS A 517 -6.58 30.74 -13.58
CA LYS A 517 -5.55 31.62 -14.16
C LYS A 517 -6.07 33.05 -14.35
N PRO A 518 -7.25 33.28 -14.95
CA PRO A 518 -7.85 34.61 -15.05
C PRO A 518 -8.11 35.27 -13.70
N CYS A 519 -8.66 34.54 -12.72
CA CYS A 519 -8.91 35.06 -11.38
C CYS A 519 -7.61 35.51 -10.69
N ILE A 520 -6.56 34.69 -10.76
CA ILE A 520 -5.25 35.02 -10.18
C ILE A 520 -4.69 36.31 -10.78
N GLU A 521 -4.63 36.41 -12.11
CA GLU A 521 -3.96 37.53 -12.78
C GLU A 521 -4.79 38.81 -12.81
N ARG A 522 -6.08 38.71 -13.09
CA ARG A 522 -6.96 39.86 -13.35
C ARG A 522 -7.62 40.42 -12.09
N GLU A 523 -8.10 39.54 -11.20
CA GLU A 523 -8.88 39.95 -10.02
C GLU A 523 -8.01 40.08 -8.76
N LEU A 524 -6.97 39.28 -8.63
CA LEU A 524 -6.16 39.18 -7.41
C LEU A 524 -4.76 39.80 -7.52
N GLY A 525 -4.40 40.31 -8.71
CA GLY A 525 -3.08 40.91 -8.97
C GLY A 525 -1.92 39.93 -8.76
N GLY A 526 -2.18 38.64 -8.93
CA GLY A 526 -1.20 37.57 -8.81
C GLY A 526 -0.35 37.39 -10.06
N THR A 527 0.66 36.55 -9.93
CA THR A 527 1.57 36.20 -11.03
C THR A 527 1.55 34.70 -11.22
N VAL A 528 1.18 34.24 -12.42
CA VAL A 528 1.34 32.85 -12.83
C VAL A 528 2.77 32.66 -13.32
N HIS A 529 3.53 31.78 -12.67
CA HIS A 529 4.94 31.52 -12.99
C HIS A 529 5.07 30.47 -14.08
N PHE A 530 4.17 29.48 -14.10
CA PHE A 530 3.99 28.54 -15.21
C PHE A 530 2.59 27.93 -15.15
N GLY A 531 2.12 27.43 -16.30
CA GLY A 531 0.79 26.83 -16.42
C GLY A 531 0.74 25.48 -17.14
N ARG A 532 1.90 24.94 -17.55
CA ARG A 532 2.04 23.63 -18.20
C ARG A 532 3.41 23.00 -17.91
N VAL A 533 3.43 21.71 -17.60
CA VAL A 533 4.67 20.95 -17.33
C VAL A 533 4.77 19.73 -18.25
N ALA A 534 5.96 19.47 -18.79
CA ALA A 534 6.27 18.34 -19.67
C ALA A 534 6.38 17.02 -18.89
N MET A 535 5.26 16.56 -18.34
CA MET A 535 5.20 15.34 -17.54
C MET A 535 3.89 14.57 -17.73
N LYS A 536 3.88 13.32 -17.28
CA LYS A 536 2.70 12.46 -17.21
C LYS A 536 2.66 11.68 -15.88
N PRO A 537 1.51 11.62 -15.19
CA PRO A 537 0.42 12.60 -15.28
C PRO A 537 0.88 13.98 -14.78
N GLY A 538 0.11 15.05 -15.02
CA GLY A 538 0.43 16.37 -14.46
C GLY A 538 0.60 17.54 -15.44
N LYS A 539 0.31 17.34 -16.74
CA LYS A 539 0.50 18.38 -17.77
C LYS A 539 -0.05 19.77 -17.42
N PRO A 540 -1.29 19.94 -16.92
CA PRO A 540 -1.86 21.28 -16.70
C PRO A 540 -1.50 21.91 -15.34
N THR A 541 -0.58 21.31 -14.57
CA THR A 541 -0.14 21.87 -13.28
C THR A 541 0.30 23.32 -13.45
N THR A 542 -0.22 24.17 -12.59
CA THR A 542 -0.03 25.62 -12.62
C THR A 542 0.49 26.07 -11.26
N PHE A 543 1.49 26.94 -11.27
CA PHE A 543 2.03 27.56 -10.06
C PHE A 543 1.97 29.07 -10.17
N ALA A 544 1.51 29.72 -9.11
CA ALA A 544 1.34 31.15 -9.05
C ALA A 544 1.65 31.70 -7.65
N THR A 545 1.80 33.01 -7.57
CA THR A 545 1.89 33.74 -6.30
C THR A 545 0.86 34.84 -6.26
N LEU A 546 0.18 34.98 -5.12
CA LEU A 546 -0.66 36.14 -4.82
C LEU A 546 0.13 37.13 -3.95
N PRO A 547 -0.02 38.45 -4.18
CA PRO A 547 0.60 39.44 -3.32
C PRO A 547 0.09 39.32 -1.88
N ALA A 548 0.82 39.87 -0.91
CA ALA A 548 0.40 39.86 0.49
C ALA A 548 -1.01 40.45 0.66
N HIS A 549 -1.76 39.97 1.67
CA HIS A 549 -3.10 40.48 1.94
C HIS A 549 -3.02 41.83 2.69
N PRO A 550 -3.79 42.87 2.29
CA PRO A 550 -3.75 44.18 2.97
C PRO A 550 -4.08 44.11 4.47
N LEU A 551 -4.97 43.20 4.88
CA LEU A 551 -5.34 42.98 6.28
C LEU A 551 -4.36 42.07 7.05
N ALA A 552 -3.37 41.46 6.36
CA ALA A 552 -2.34 40.63 6.97
C ALA A 552 -0.94 40.98 6.40
N PRO A 553 -0.46 42.22 6.56
CA PRO A 553 0.78 42.69 5.95
C PRO A 553 2.04 41.99 6.49
N SER A 554 1.93 41.32 7.65
CA SER A 554 3.00 40.55 8.27
C SER A 554 3.20 39.15 7.64
N ARG A 555 2.24 38.69 6.81
CA ARG A 555 2.33 37.46 6.02
C ARG A 555 2.90 37.81 4.65
N ALA A 556 3.82 36.97 4.17
CA ALA A 556 4.43 37.13 2.85
C ALA A 556 3.41 36.88 1.72
N ARG A 557 3.90 36.85 0.48
CA ARG A 557 3.12 36.38 -0.68
C ARG A 557 2.53 34.98 -0.39
N THR A 558 1.30 34.72 -0.84
CA THR A 558 0.69 33.40 -0.75
C THR A 558 1.05 32.59 -1.99
N LEU A 559 1.54 31.35 -1.80
CA LEU A 559 1.81 30.44 -2.91
C LEU A 559 0.51 29.76 -3.34
N VAL A 560 0.28 29.62 -4.64
CA VAL A 560 -0.91 28.96 -5.19
C VAL A 560 -0.48 27.83 -6.12
N PHE A 561 -0.88 26.61 -5.76
CA PHE A 561 -0.69 25.41 -6.58
C PHE A 561 -2.02 24.97 -7.14
N ALA A 562 -2.16 25.11 -8.44
CA ALA A 562 -3.34 24.70 -9.18
C ALA A 562 -3.03 23.34 -9.85
N LEU A 563 -3.51 22.27 -9.21
CA LEU A 563 -3.26 20.89 -9.59
C LEU A 563 -4.32 20.38 -10.58
N PRO A 564 -4.02 19.36 -11.39
CA PRO A 564 -5.00 18.80 -12.31
C PRO A 564 -6.19 18.14 -11.58
N GLY A 565 -7.39 18.23 -12.15
CA GLY A 565 -8.60 17.63 -11.56
C GLY A 565 -8.62 16.09 -11.55
N ASN A 566 -7.78 15.45 -12.36
CA ASN A 566 -7.65 13.99 -12.37
C ASN A 566 -6.97 13.47 -11.09
N PRO A 567 -7.57 12.52 -10.34
CA PRO A 567 -7.09 12.18 -8.99
C PRO A 567 -5.65 11.69 -8.88
N ALA A 568 -5.21 10.80 -9.78
CA ALA A 568 -3.82 10.35 -9.74
C ALA A 568 -2.84 11.46 -10.11
N SER A 569 -3.28 12.44 -10.90
CA SER A 569 -2.45 13.61 -11.25
C SER A 569 -2.30 14.55 -10.07
N ALA A 570 -3.40 14.81 -9.33
CA ALA A 570 -3.39 15.68 -8.16
C ALA A 570 -2.39 15.18 -7.11
N LEU A 571 -2.44 13.88 -6.76
CA LEU A 571 -1.53 13.35 -5.74
C LEU A 571 -0.07 13.27 -6.21
N VAL A 572 0.20 12.90 -7.46
CA VAL A 572 1.57 12.90 -8.02
C VAL A 572 2.16 14.30 -8.01
N THR A 573 1.41 15.29 -8.46
CA THR A 573 1.87 16.69 -8.54
C THR A 573 1.99 17.33 -7.16
N PHE A 574 1.20 16.89 -6.16
CA PHE A 574 1.42 17.22 -4.77
C PHE A 574 2.82 16.80 -4.28
N TYR A 575 3.19 15.53 -4.46
CA TYR A 575 4.49 15.02 -4.00
C TYR A 575 5.67 15.63 -4.75
N LEU A 576 5.51 15.92 -6.05
CA LEU A 576 6.58 16.47 -6.86
C LEU A 576 6.76 17.98 -6.66
N PHE A 577 5.70 18.76 -6.48
CA PHE A 577 5.78 20.22 -6.48
C PHE A 577 5.39 20.89 -5.16
N VAL A 578 4.29 20.45 -4.55
CA VAL A 578 3.76 21.09 -3.34
C VAL A 578 4.59 20.73 -2.13
N LEU A 579 4.81 19.44 -1.89
CA LEU A 579 5.55 18.96 -0.72
C LEU A 579 6.98 19.56 -0.65
N PRO A 580 7.75 19.64 -1.76
CA PRO A 580 9.06 20.27 -1.70
C PRO A 580 9.03 21.76 -1.38
N ALA A 581 8.02 22.48 -1.86
CA ALA A 581 7.81 23.88 -1.50
C ALA A 581 7.52 24.03 0.01
N LEU A 582 6.63 23.20 0.55
CA LEU A 582 6.30 23.19 1.98
C LEU A 582 7.54 22.88 2.83
N ARG A 583 8.32 21.87 2.45
CA ARG A 583 9.57 21.49 3.13
C ARG A 583 10.60 22.62 3.13
N LYS A 584 10.72 23.36 2.02
CA LYS A 584 11.56 24.55 1.97
C LYS A 584 11.04 25.65 2.91
N MET A 585 9.73 25.89 2.92
CA MET A 585 9.10 26.88 3.79
C MET A 585 9.22 26.54 5.29
N GLU A 586 9.35 25.27 5.64
CA GLU A 586 9.63 24.81 7.01
C GLU A 586 11.10 24.95 7.41
N GLY A 587 11.98 25.44 6.53
CA GLY A 587 13.40 25.64 6.86
C GLY A 587 14.26 24.37 6.79
N ARG A 588 13.79 23.31 6.10
CA ARG A 588 14.64 22.13 5.83
C ARG A 588 15.84 22.50 4.96
N ARG A 589 16.88 21.67 5.03
CA ARG A 589 18.09 21.81 4.20
C ARG A 589 17.75 21.59 2.72
N SER A 590 18.50 22.22 1.82
CA SER A 590 18.22 22.19 0.38
C SER A 590 18.20 20.78 -0.23
N GLY A 591 19.03 19.87 0.28
CA GLY A 591 19.04 18.46 -0.13
C GLY A 591 17.84 17.64 0.36
N GLU A 592 17.01 18.18 1.25
CA GLU A 592 15.89 17.49 1.89
C GLU A 592 14.52 18.06 1.48
N TRP A 593 14.50 19.04 0.58
CA TRP A 593 13.25 19.60 0.05
C TRP A 593 12.50 18.55 -0.76
N GLU A 594 13.19 17.86 -1.66
CA GLU A 594 12.60 16.80 -2.46
C GLU A 594 12.54 15.48 -1.68
N LEU A 595 11.62 14.58 -2.07
CA LEU A 595 11.58 13.24 -1.50
C LEU A 595 12.78 12.40 -1.99
N PRO A 596 13.27 11.43 -1.18
CA PRO A 596 14.36 10.56 -1.59
C PRO A 596 14.05 9.84 -2.89
N ARG A 597 15.02 9.85 -3.81
CA ARG A 597 15.02 9.03 -5.02
C ARG A 597 15.91 7.83 -4.77
N VAL A 598 15.33 6.65 -4.83
CA VAL A 598 16.05 5.39 -4.62
C VAL A 598 16.06 4.57 -5.91
N PRO A 599 17.15 3.85 -6.21
CA PRO A 599 17.14 2.88 -7.30
C PRO A 599 16.21 1.71 -6.95
N VAL A 600 15.34 1.33 -7.88
CA VAL A 600 14.47 0.16 -7.77
C VAL A 600 14.52 -0.67 -9.03
N THR A 601 14.44 -1.99 -8.88
CA THR A 601 14.38 -2.95 -10.00
C THR A 601 12.95 -3.09 -10.49
N LEU A 602 12.73 -2.98 -11.80
CA LEU A 602 11.44 -3.21 -12.42
C LEU A 602 11.05 -4.69 -12.36
N THR A 603 9.81 -4.98 -11.94
CA THR A 603 9.27 -6.36 -11.95
C THR A 603 8.43 -6.66 -13.20
N SER A 604 8.41 -5.74 -14.16
CA SER A 604 7.69 -5.87 -15.43
C SER A 604 8.19 -4.81 -16.40
N SER A 605 8.26 -5.11 -17.70
CA SER A 605 8.62 -4.12 -18.72
C SER A 605 7.63 -2.95 -18.78
N VAL A 606 8.14 -1.76 -19.10
CA VAL A 606 7.38 -0.50 -19.12
C VAL A 606 7.65 0.27 -20.42
N ARG A 607 6.60 0.59 -21.17
CA ARG A 607 6.70 1.48 -22.35
C ARG A 607 6.85 2.94 -21.92
N LEU A 608 7.74 3.67 -22.59
CA LEU A 608 8.01 5.08 -22.31
C LEU A 608 7.00 6.01 -23.01
N ASP A 609 6.67 7.13 -22.36
CA ASP A 609 5.84 8.21 -22.94
C ASP A 609 6.75 9.28 -23.55
N PRO A 610 6.31 10.06 -24.56
CA PRO A 610 7.08 11.21 -25.06
C PRO A 610 7.44 12.28 -24.00
N ARG A 611 6.85 12.21 -22.81
CA ARG A 611 7.17 13.05 -21.65
C ARG A 611 7.72 12.19 -20.53
N ALA A 612 8.43 12.81 -19.60
CA ALA A 612 8.80 12.15 -18.35
C ALA A 612 7.54 11.63 -17.64
N GLU A 613 7.54 10.36 -17.26
CA GLU A 613 6.38 9.69 -16.68
C GLU A 613 6.63 9.28 -15.22
N TYR A 614 5.64 9.55 -14.37
CA TYR A 614 5.63 9.26 -12.95
C TYR A 614 4.57 8.20 -12.66
N GLN A 615 4.98 6.93 -12.70
CA GLN A 615 4.08 5.79 -12.49
C GLN A 615 4.02 5.39 -11.01
N ARG A 616 2.80 5.16 -10.52
CA ARG A 616 2.59 4.72 -9.14
C ARG A 616 2.95 3.24 -9.02
N VAL A 617 3.74 2.92 -8.01
CA VAL A 617 4.22 1.57 -7.72
C VAL A 617 4.17 1.26 -6.23
N CYS A 618 4.18 -0.03 -5.92
CA CYS A 618 4.48 -0.57 -4.60
C CYS A 618 5.93 -1.04 -4.60
N VAL A 619 6.82 -0.26 -4.00
CA VAL A 619 8.21 -0.59 -3.70
C VAL A 619 8.25 -1.55 -2.53
N ARG A 620 8.92 -2.69 -2.72
CA ARG A 620 9.12 -3.71 -1.69
C ARG A 620 10.60 -4.03 -1.54
N ALA A 621 11.00 -4.34 -0.32
CA ALA A 621 12.31 -4.93 -0.08
C ALA A 621 12.29 -6.42 -0.42
N SER A 622 13.27 -6.87 -1.21
CA SER A 622 13.55 -8.27 -1.52
C SER A 622 14.99 -8.62 -1.07
N ALA A 623 15.39 -9.88 -1.23
CA ALA A 623 16.76 -10.32 -0.91
C ALA A 623 17.82 -9.69 -1.82
N THR A 624 17.43 -9.20 -2.99
CA THR A 624 18.32 -8.64 -4.02
C THR A 624 18.29 -7.11 -4.09
N GLY A 625 17.36 -6.45 -3.39
CA GLY A 625 17.27 -5.00 -3.34
C GLY A 625 15.84 -4.48 -3.19
N LEU A 626 15.59 -3.28 -3.73
CA LEU A 626 14.24 -2.72 -3.80
C LEU A 626 13.63 -3.03 -5.16
N GLU A 627 12.42 -3.56 -5.17
CA GLU A 627 11.68 -3.93 -6.39
C GLU A 627 10.40 -3.12 -6.50
N ALA A 628 10.07 -2.67 -7.71
CA ALA A 628 8.88 -1.86 -7.99
C ALA A 628 7.78 -2.68 -8.66
N TYR A 629 6.71 -2.92 -7.91
CA TYR A 629 5.52 -3.64 -8.37
C TYR A 629 4.48 -2.64 -8.89
N THR A 630 3.96 -2.87 -10.10
CA THR A 630 2.91 -2.03 -10.68
C THR A 630 1.63 -2.05 -9.84
N THR A 631 0.97 -0.90 -9.70
CA THR A 631 -0.38 -0.78 -9.13
C THR A 631 -1.48 -1.08 -10.18
N GLY A 632 -1.11 -1.66 -11.32
CA GLY A 632 -1.99 -1.87 -12.46
C GLY A 632 -2.03 -0.66 -13.40
N GLY A 633 -3.17 -0.41 -14.03
CA GLY A 633 -3.30 0.62 -15.08
C GLY A 633 -2.98 2.03 -14.58
N GLN A 634 -2.15 2.76 -15.34
CA GLN A 634 -1.59 4.06 -14.95
C GLN A 634 -2.36 5.28 -15.50
N ARG A 635 -3.64 5.08 -15.90
CA ARG A 635 -4.50 6.17 -16.38
C ARG A 635 -4.67 7.23 -15.28
N SER A 636 -4.58 8.51 -15.64
CA SER A 636 -4.61 9.63 -14.68
C SER A 636 -5.91 9.74 -13.88
N SER A 637 -7.01 9.23 -14.42
CA SER A 637 -8.34 9.19 -13.77
C SER A 637 -8.52 7.99 -12.82
N ARG A 638 -7.62 6.98 -12.86
CA ARG A 638 -7.78 5.74 -12.08
C ARG A 638 -7.29 5.92 -10.65
N THR A 639 -8.16 6.39 -9.76
CA THR A 639 -7.88 6.59 -8.34
C THR A 639 -7.43 5.31 -7.62
N VAL A 640 -7.93 4.14 -8.04
CA VAL A 640 -7.55 2.83 -7.44
C VAL A 640 -6.04 2.56 -7.52
N SER A 641 -5.35 3.13 -8.52
CA SER A 641 -3.88 2.99 -8.65
C SER A 641 -3.09 3.71 -7.54
N LEU A 642 -3.74 4.56 -6.75
CA LEU A 642 -3.12 5.24 -5.60
C LEU A 642 -3.12 4.37 -4.35
N ALA A 643 -4.04 3.40 -4.26
CA ALA A 643 -4.17 2.56 -3.07
C ALA A 643 -2.96 1.63 -2.94
N GLY A 644 -2.23 1.75 -1.82
CA GLY A 644 -1.03 0.95 -1.56
C GLY A 644 0.22 1.40 -2.34
N ALA A 645 0.15 2.49 -3.10
CA ALA A 645 1.32 3.08 -3.73
C ALA A 645 2.21 3.74 -2.66
N ASN A 646 3.49 3.39 -2.65
CA ASN A 646 4.50 3.99 -1.77
C ASN A 646 5.71 4.52 -2.56
N GLY A 647 5.69 4.41 -3.89
CA GLY A 647 6.70 4.98 -4.77
C GLY A 647 6.12 5.54 -6.08
N LEU A 648 6.85 6.48 -6.68
CA LEU A 648 6.63 6.99 -8.02
C LEU A 648 7.87 6.70 -8.87
N LEU A 649 7.77 5.76 -9.81
CA LEU A 649 8.84 5.53 -10.79
C LEU A 649 9.05 6.79 -11.60
N GLU A 650 10.30 7.25 -11.71
CA GLU A 650 10.68 8.39 -12.53
C GLU A 650 11.23 7.89 -13.85
N LEU A 651 10.35 7.77 -14.84
CA LEU A 651 10.66 7.24 -16.16
C LEU A 651 11.10 8.38 -17.09
N PRO A 652 12.19 8.18 -17.86
CA PRO A 652 12.63 9.17 -18.84
C PRO A 652 11.59 9.33 -19.95
N ALA A 653 11.67 10.46 -20.67
CA ALA A 653 10.93 10.62 -21.90
C ALA A 653 11.43 9.62 -22.96
N LEU A 654 10.50 9.16 -23.80
CA LEU A 654 10.79 8.32 -24.96
C LEU A 654 11.80 9.00 -25.89
N SER A 655 12.74 8.21 -26.40
CA SER A 655 13.72 8.62 -27.39
C SER A 655 13.72 7.62 -28.56
N GLU A 656 14.31 8.00 -29.70
CA GLU A 656 14.46 7.08 -30.84
C GLU A 656 15.23 5.79 -30.46
N GLU A 657 16.20 5.92 -29.56
CA GLU A 657 17.06 4.83 -29.09
C GLU A 657 16.38 3.94 -28.04
N ARG A 658 15.43 4.49 -27.28
CA ARG A 658 14.82 3.79 -26.13
C ARG A 658 13.32 4.08 -26.06
N LYS A 659 12.53 3.03 -26.36
CA LYS A 659 11.06 3.07 -26.40
C LYS A 659 10.41 2.35 -25.22
N GLU A 660 11.12 1.42 -24.60
CA GLU A 660 10.69 0.66 -23.43
C GLU A 660 11.86 0.40 -22.48
N LEU A 661 11.49 0.07 -21.23
CA LEU A 661 12.38 -0.43 -20.20
C LEU A 661 12.02 -1.88 -19.92
N ASP A 662 13.01 -2.74 -19.81
CA ASP A 662 12.83 -4.16 -19.57
C ASP A 662 12.67 -4.50 -18.09
N GLU A 663 12.02 -5.62 -17.80
CA GLU A 663 12.05 -6.24 -16.49
C GLU A 663 13.49 -6.49 -16.03
N GLY A 664 13.78 -6.25 -14.75
CA GLY A 664 15.12 -6.36 -14.19
C GLY A 664 15.97 -5.08 -14.31
N GLU A 665 15.55 -4.10 -15.11
CA GLU A 665 16.25 -2.82 -15.17
C GLU A 665 16.07 -2.00 -13.90
N THR A 666 17.10 -1.24 -13.53
CA THR A 666 17.06 -0.34 -12.38
C THR A 666 16.67 1.07 -12.81
N VAL A 667 15.67 1.64 -12.15
CA VAL A 667 15.16 2.99 -12.40
C VAL A 667 15.07 3.79 -11.10
N PRO A 668 15.19 5.13 -11.15
CA PRO A 668 14.93 5.96 -9.99
C PRO A 668 13.44 5.93 -9.61
N CYS A 669 13.17 5.87 -8.32
CA CYS A 669 11.83 5.92 -7.76
C CYS A 669 11.78 6.93 -6.61
N VAL A 670 10.83 7.87 -6.68
CA VAL A 670 10.56 8.81 -5.59
C VAL A 670 9.74 8.08 -4.53
N LEU A 671 10.29 7.93 -3.32
CA LEU A 671 9.57 7.29 -2.21
C LEU A 671 8.55 8.26 -1.61
N ILE A 672 7.27 7.88 -1.67
CA ILE A 672 6.14 8.67 -1.15
C ILE A 672 5.48 8.04 0.09
N GLY A 673 5.90 6.83 0.48
CA GLY A 673 5.42 6.13 1.67
C GLY A 673 6.44 5.12 2.19
N GLU A 674 6.06 4.36 3.23
CA GLU A 674 6.92 3.33 3.82
C GLU A 674 7.20 2.20 2.83
N ILE A 675 8.45 1.72 2.82
CA ILE A 675 8.83 0.54 2.03
C ILE A 675 8.11 -0.68 2.60
N ALA A 676 7.31 -1.34 1.78
CA ALA A 676 6.56 -2.51 2.22
C ALA A 676 7.50 -3.71 2.39
N SER A 677 7.31 -4.48 3.46
CA SER A 677 7.95 -5.79 3.56
C SER A 677 7.31 -6.74 2.55
N ALA A 678 8.08 -7.69 2.02
CA ALA A 678 7.60 -8.70 1.07
C ALA A 678 6.34 -9.46 1.56
N ALA A 679 6.05 -9.45 2.87
CA ALA A 679 4.95 -10.17 3.50
C ALA A 679 3.59 -9.46 3.52
N ARG A 680 3.49 -8.16 3.17
CA ARG A 680 2.24 -7.40 3.29
C ARG A 680 1.63 -7.00 1.94
N VAL A 681 0.98 -7.91 1.21
CA VAL A 681 -0.19 -7.59 0.37
C VAL A 681 -1.01 -8.86 0.09
N ALA A 682 -1.97 -9.21 0.94
CA ALA A 682 -3.13 -10.01 0.52
C ALA A 682 -4.47 -9.28 0.72
N SER A 683 -4.49 -8.15 1.43
CA SER A 683 -5.76 -7.50 1.80
C SER A 683 -6.32 -6.50 0.79
N LEU A 684 -5.52 -5.97 -0.15
CA LEU A 684 -6.01 -4.89 -1.05
C LEU A 684 -6.68 -5.37 -2.34
N HIS A 685 -6.46 -6.59 -2.81
CA HIS A 685 -7.22 -7.12 -3.96
C HIS A 685 -8.61 -7.64 -3.58
N LEU A 686 -8.86 -7.94 -2.29
CA LEU A 686 -10.13 -8.52 -1.84
C LEU A 686 -11.27 -7.49 -1.65
N CYS A 687 -10.95 -6.21 -1.46
CA CYS A 687 -11.97 -5.17 -1.21
C CYS A 687 -12.76 -4.75 -2.46
N CYS A 688 -12.28 -5.02 -3.67
CA CYS A 688 -13.02 -4.65 -4.88
C CYS A 688 -14.16 -5.62 -5.24
N LEU A 689 -14.23 -6.80 -4.60
CA LEU A 689 -15.30 -7.79 -4.83
C LEU A 689 -16.48 -7.67 -3.83
N ALA A 690 -16.33 -6.93 -2.73
CA ALA A 690 -17.32 -6.91 -1.65
C ALA A 690 -18.37 -5.78 -1.75
N ALA A 691 -18.26 -4.85 -2.70
CA ALA A 691 -19.17 -3.69 -2.80
C ALA A 691 -20.39 -3.90 -3.72
N ALA A 692 -20.70 -5.14 -4.09
CA ALA A 692 -21.80 -5.45 -5.03
C ALA A 692 -23.05 -6.08 -4.38
N PHE A 693 -23.10 -6.30 -3.07
CA PHE A 693 -24.29 -6.87 -2.43
C PHE A 693 -24.63 -6.20 -1.11
N VAL A 694 -25.93 -6.02 -0.90
CA VAL A 694 -26.66 -5.57 0.30
C VAL A 694 -27.09 -4.10 0.29
N SER A 695 -28.23 -3.84 -0.34
CA SER A 695 -29.23 -2.91 0.20
C SER A 695 -30.23 -3.70 1.05
N PRO A 696 -30.59 -3.28 2.28
CA PRO A 696 -31.69 -3.90 3.01
C PRO A 696 -33.02 -3.21 2.66
N PRO A 697 -34.17 -3.93 2.70
CA PRO A 697 -35.47 -3.34 2.54
C PRO A 697 -35.89 -2.58 3.82
N VAL A 698 -36.52 -1.44 3.60
CA VAL A 698 -37.20 -0.61 4.60
C VAL A 698 -38.60 -1.19 4.79
N ASP A 699 -38.98 -1.53 6.03
CA ASP A 699 -40.37 -1.47 6.49
C ASP A 699 -40.47 -1.61 8.03
N SER A 700 -40.92 -0.56 8.70
CA SER A 700 -41.99 -0.53 9.73
C SER A 700 -41.84 0.64 10.72
N PRO A 701 -42.95 1.16 11.28
CA PRO A 701 -43.11 2.59 11.52
C PRO A 701 -42.90 3.05 12.98
N PHE A 702 -42.52 4.33 13.07
CA PHE A 702 -42.63 5.30 14.17
C PHE A 702 -43.47 4.94 15.41
N ARG A 703 -42.90 5.22 16.60
CA ARG A 703 -43.48 6.14 17.62
C ARG A 703 -42.46 6.55 18.72
N THR A 704 -42.10 7.83 18.68
CA THR A 704 -41.83 8.82 19.76
C THR A 704 -41.62 8.31 21.21
N ALA A 705 -40.43 8.50 21.78
CA ALA A 705 -40.02 9.64 22.65
C ALA A 705 -40.61 9.57 24.08
N ASP A 706 -39.75 9.39 25.10
CA ASP A 706 -39.51 10.44 26.09
C ASP A 706 -38.44 10.09 27.13
N SER A 707 -37.92 11.18 27.69
CA SER A 707 -36.81 11.38 28.62
C SER A 707 -36.95 10.78 30.02
N LEU A 708 -35.80 10.64 30.71
CA LEU A 708 -35.50 11.03 32.10
C LEU A 708 -34.75 9.97 32.94
N ALA A 709 -33.61 10.44 33.47
CA ALA A 709 -33.12 10.24 34.83
C ALA A 709 -32.57 8.85 35.27
N ALA A 710 -31.25 8.84 35.50
CA ALA A 710 -30.60 8.11 36.61
C ALA A 710 -31.16 8.63 37.97
N PRO A 711 -31.05 7.93 39.14
CA PRO A 711 -29.87 7.15 39.53
C PRO A 711 -30.07 5.91 40.43
N ASN A 712 -28.95 5.22 40.66
CA ASN A 712 -28.49 4.52 41.88
C ASN A 712 -29.46 3.60 42.65
N LEU A 713 -29.08 2.33 42.82
CA LEU A 713 -28.62 1.75 44.11
C LEU A 713 -28.55 0.21 44.04
N ASP A 714 -27.45 -0.30 44.63
CA ASP A 714 -27.31 -1.53 45.40
C ASP A 714 -27.70 -2.88 44.77
N SER A 715 -26.74 -3.76 44.51
CA SER A 715 -25.93 -4.59 45.44
C SER A 715 -26.58 -5.93 45.79
N ARG A 716 -25.73 -6.98 45.68
CA ARG A 716 -25.78 -8.28 46.38
C ARG A 716 -26.82 -9.28 45.85
N SER A 717 -26.32 -10.36 45.21
CA SER A 717 -26.13 -11.70 45.82
C SER A 717 -27.49 -12.38 46.08
N SER A 718 -27.78 -13.62 45.72
CA SER A 718 -26.94 -14.79 45.56
C SER A 718 -27.83 -15.94 45.06
N SER A 719 -27.16 -16.91 44.43
CA SER A 719 -27.34 -18.34 44.60
C SER A 719 -28.66 -19.04 44.22
N SER A 720 -28.47 -20.07 43.36
CA SER A 720 -28.97 -21.46 43.48
C SER A 720 -30.47 -21.66 43.49
N SER A 721 -31.07 -22.70 42.94
CA SER A 721 -30.73 -23.89 42.15
C SER A 721 -32.10 -24.58 42.03
N VAL A 722 -32.13 -25.68 41.28
CA VAL A 722 -33.12 -26.78 41.40
C VAL A 722 -34.27 -26.74 40.39
N ALA A 723 -34.11 -27.72 39.51
CA ALA A 723 -34.98 -28.34 38.55
C ALA A 723 -36.34 -28.87 39.09
N MET A 724 -37.06 -29.45 38.13
CA MET A 724 -38.25 -30.32 38.20
C MET A 724 -39.59 -29.61 37.99
N LEU A 725 -40.58 -30.15 37.27
CA LEU A 725 -40.77 -31.32 36.41
C LEU A 725 -42.25 -31.26 35.94
N PHE A 726 -42.57 -31.77 34.74
CA PHE A 726 -43.85 -32.39 34.31
C PHE A 726 -45.16 -31.53 34.38
N ARG A 727 -46.15 -31.61 33.48
CA ARG A 727 -46.70 -32.75 32.72
C ARG A 727 -47.73 -32.24 31.69
N SER A 728 -47.69 -32.82 30.48
CA SER A 728 -48.79 -33.25 29.59
C SER A 728 -50.04 -32.39 29.31
N ALA A 729 -50.33 -32.15 28.02
CA ALA A 729 -51.59 -32.59 27.39
C ALA A 729 -51.48 -32.61 25.85
N LEU A 730 -51.91 -33.73 25.26
CA LEU A 730 -51.99 -34.06 23.82
C LEU A 730 -53.20 -33.40 23.15
N ARG A 731 -53.09 -33.06 21.85
CA ARG A 731 -54.09 -33.42 20.81
C ARG A 731 -53.57 -33.24 19.38
N SER A 732 -53.91 -34.22 18.57
CA SER A 732 -53.61 -34.51 17.15
C SER A 732 -54.42 -33.69 16.14
N LEU A 733 -53.88 -33.44 14.92
CA LEU A 733 -54.43 -33.89 13.61
C LEU A 733 -53.78 -33.18 12.39
N ALA A 734 -53.18 -34.00 11.50
CA ALA A 734 -53.07 -33.98 10.02
C ALA A 734 -52.67 -32.72 9.19
N PRO A 735 -51.89 -32.91 8.09
CA PRO A 735 -51.48 -31.84 7.16
C PRO A 735 -52.49 -31.65 6.01
N ARG A 736 -52.59 -30.42 5.50
CA ARG A 736 -53.37 -30.09 4.28
C ARG A 736 -52.43 -29.54 3.21
N ALA A 737 -52.57 -30.09 2.00
CA ALA A 737 -51.73 -29.82 0.84
C ALA A 737 -52.39 -28.84 -0.15
N LEU A 738 -51.52 -28.12 -0.89
CA LEU A 738 -51.66 -27.55 -2.25
C LEU A 738 -52.59 -26.31 -2.44
N PRO A 739 -52.34 -25.40 -3.42
CA PRO A 739 -51.85 -25.74 -4.77
C PRO A 739 -50.77 -24.86 -5.43
N ARG A 740 -50.18 -25.49 -6.45
CA ARG A 740 -49.27 -24.99 -7.48
C ARG A 740 -50.11 -24.38 -8.61
N VAL A 741 -49.83 -23.15 -9.04
CA VAL A 741 -50.49 -22.51 -10.19
C VAL A 741 -49.49 -22.45 -11.36
N GLN A 742 -49.96 -22.89 -12.53
CA GLN A 742 -49.28 -22.81 -13.83
C GLN A 742 -49.93 -21.74 -14.72
N ALA A 743 -49.08 -21.18 -15.61
CA ALA A 743 -49.36 -20.64 -16.95
C ALA A 743 -49.90 -19.19 -17.05
N PRO A 744 -49.58 -18.40 -18.11
CA PRO A 744 -49.38 -18.88 -19.49
C PRO A 744 -48.16 -18.36 -20.27
N VAL A 745 -47.77 -19.20 -21.24
CA VAL A 745 -47.00 -18.87 -22.44
C VAL A 745 -47.93 -18.15 -23.41
N ALA A 746 -47.53 -16.97 -23.89
CA ALA A 746 -48.12 -16.30 -25.05
C ALA A 746 -47.02 -16.05 -26.08
N ARG A 747 -47.12 -16.73 -27.22
CA ARG A 747 -46.38 -16.43 -28.44
C ARG A 747 -46.87 -15.11 -29.01
N SER A 748 -45.95 -14.20 -29.31
CA SER A 748 -46.12 -13.22 -30.38
C SER A 748 -45.13 -13.55 -31.48
N PHE A 749 -45.66 -13.81 -32.68
CA PHE A 749 -44.88 -13.92 -33.91
C PHE A 749 -44.41 -12.51 -34.28
N ALA A 750 -43.11 -12.32 -34.44
CA ALA A 750 -42.56 -11.26 -35.29
C ALA A 750 -41.90 -11.94 -36.50
N ALA A 751 -42.31 -11.50 -37.68
CA ALA A 751 -41.96 -12.09 -38.95
C ALA A 751 -40.46 -11.94 -39.26
N SER A 752 -39.90 -13.00 -39.82
CA SER A 752 -38.61 -13.00 -40.52
C SER A 752 -38.53 -11.89 -41.57
N ALA A 753 -37.54 -11.01 -41.44
CA ALA A 753 -37.02 -10.22 -42.56
C ALA A 753 -35.73 -10.88 -43.06
N PHE A 754 -35.76 -11.36 -44.30
CA PHE A 754 -34.60 -11.81 -45.06
C PHE A 754 -33.50 -10.74 -45.06
N ARG A 755 -32.25 -11.13 -44.74
CA ARG A 755 -31.06 -10.37 -45.16
C ARG A 755 -30.97 -10.45 -46.69
N ALA A 756 -31.40 -9.40 -47.37
CA ALA A 756 -30.90 -9.11 -48.70
C ALA A 756 -29.43 -8.66 -48.56
N SER A 757 -28.56 -9.29 -49.34
CA SER A 757 -27.20 -8.80 -49.63
C SER A 757 -27.29 -7.38 -50.19
N GLY A 758 -27.16 -6.37 -49.34
CA GLY A 758 -27.07 -4.97 -49.72
C GLY A 758 -25.60 -4.52 -49.83
N PRO A 759 -25.30 -3.45 -50.59
CA PRO A 759 -23.95 -2.94 -50.76
C PRO A 759 -23.38 -2.43 -49.42
N GLU A 760 -22.06 -2.57 -49.27
CA GLU A 760 -21.29 -2.12 -48.10
C GLU A 760 -21.63 -0.67 -47.72
N PRO A 761 -21.84 -0.37 -46.42
CA PRO A 761 -22.14 0.99 -46.00
C PRO A 761 -20.90 1.88 -46.21
N LEU A 762 -20.98 2.82 -47.16
CA LEU A 762 -19.96 3.87 -47.33
C LEU A 762 -19.86 4.69 -46.04
N ILE A 763 -18.69 4.60 -45.40
CA ILE A 763 -18.31 5.29 -44.14
C ILE A 763 -18.15 6.81 -44.35
N GLN A 764 -18.02 7.25 -45.60
CA GLN A 764 -18.00 8.66 -45.98
C GLN A 764 -19.39 9.08 -46.49
N GLY A 765 -19.92 10.17 -45.94
CA GLY A 765 -21.14 10.80 -46.45
C GLY A 765 -20.93 11.41 -47.84
N PRO A 766 -22.00 11.60 -48.62
CA PRO A 766 -21.91 12.19 -49.97
C PRO A 766 -21.41 13.65 -49.96
N GLY A 767 -21.34 14.30 -48.78
CA GLY A 767 -21.00 15.71 -48.65
C GLY A 767 -22.11 16.63 -49.13
N GLY A 768 -22.04 17.91 -48.77
CA GLY A 768 -22.99 18.92 -49.25
C GLY A 768 -22.70 19.38 -50.67
N LYS A 769 -23.74 19.74 -51.42
CA LYS A 769 -23.59 20.44 -52.69
C LYS A 769 -23.10 21.88 -52.45
N ALA A 770 -22.34 22.43 -53.40
CA ALA A 770 -21.81 23.78 -53.29
C ALA A 770 -22.93 24.82 -53.10
N GLY A 771 -22.91 25.53 -51.97
CA GLY A 771 -23.87 26.57 -51.62
C GLY A 771 -25.02 26.14 -50.70
N GLU A 772 -25.09 24.87 -50.30
CA GLU A 772 -26.07 24.35 -49.35
C GLU A 772 -25.40 23.92 -48.04
N VAL A 773 -26.09 24.07 -46.91
CA VAL A 773 -25.64 23.53 -45.62
C VAL A 773 -26.00 22.04 -45.60
N PRO A 774 -25.03 21.11 -45.57
CA PRO A 774 -25.33 19.70 -45.60
C PRO A 774 -26.04 19.27 -44.31
N THR A 775 -26.99 18.34 -44.44
CA THR A 775 -27.69 17.74 -43.29
C THR A 775 -26.73 16.90 -42.43
N ASP A 776 -27.08 16.66 -41.16
CA ASP A 776 -26.29 15.80 -40.26
C ASP A 776 -26.00 14.42 -40.89
N TYR A 777 -26.95 13.90 -41.68
CA TYR A 777 -26.79 12.68 -42.47
C TYR A 777 -25.74 12.80 -43.58
N GLU A 778 -25.61 13.96 -44.23
CA GLU A 778 -24.67 14.18 -45.32
C GLU A 778 -23.26 14.53 -44.83
N GLN A 779 -23.14 15.09 -43.62
CA GLN A 779 -21.86 15.43 -42.97
C GLN A 779 -21.25 14.29 -42.15
N ALA A 780 -22.09 13.40 -41.59
CA ALA A 780 -21.60 12.34 -40.74
C ALA A 780 -20.61 11.44 -41.49
N THR A 781 -19.46 11.18 -40.87
CA THR A 781 -18.41 10.25 -41.35
C THR A 781 -17.99 9.32 -40.21
N GLY A 782 -17.33 8.21 -40.52
CA GLY A 782 -16.79 7.31 -39.49
C GLY A 782 -17.86 6.68 -38.60
N LEU A 783 -17.59 6.63 -37.29
CA LEU A 783 -18.45 6.05 -36.25
C LEU A 783 -19.83 6.73 -36.16
N GLU A 784 -19.86 8.06 -36.32
CA GLU A 784 -21.06 8.87 -36.24
C GLU A 784 -22.05 8.53 -37.35
N ARG A 785 -21.54 8.36 -38.58
CA ARG A 785 -22.36 7.94 -39.72
C ARG A 785 -22.94 6.54 -39.52
N PHE A 786 -22.14 5.64 -38.96
CA PHE A 786 -22.53 4.26 -38.72
C PHE A 786 -23.69 4.17 -37.73
N GLU A 787 -23.61 4.85 -36.59
CA GLU A 787 -24.74 4.92 -35.66
C GLU A 787 -25.98 5.52 -36.29
N LEU A 788 -25.83 6.57 -37.09
CA LEU A 788 -26.95 7.25 -37.74
C LEU A 788 -27.65 6.33 -38.76
N LEU A 789 -26.88 5.57 -39.55
CA LEU A 789 -27.41 4.62 -40.53
C LEU A 789 -28.13 3.43 -39.88
N TYR A 790 -27.64 2.95 -38.74
CA TYR A 790 -28.27 1.87 -37.98
C TYR A 790 -29.54 2.36 -37.27
N LYS A 791 -29.50 3.56 -36.65
CA LYS A 791 -30.69 4.22 -36.10
C LYS A 791 -31.78 4.43 -37.15
N LEU A 792 -31.42 4.79 -38.38
CA LEU A 792 -32.37 4.92 -39.50
C LEU A 792 -32.99 3.58 -39.94
N LYS A 793 -32.29 2.45 -39.72
CA LYS A 793 -32.80 1.09 -39.96
C LYS A 793 -33.55 0.50 -38.75
N GLY A 794 -33.58 1.22 -37.62
CA GLY A 794 -34.18 0.73 -36.37
C GLY A 794 -33.31 -0.27 -35.61
N GLU A 795 -32.00 -0.30 -35.88
CA GLU A 795 -31.04 -1.21 -35.24
C GLU A 795 -30.03 -0.41 -34.40
N GLU A 796 -29.51 -1.00 -33.31
CA GLU A 796 -28.51 -0.35 -32.45
C GLU A 796 -27.11 -0.90 -32.74
N ALA A 797 -26.28 -0.07 -33.38
CA ALA A 797 -24.96 -0.44 -33.90
C ALA A 797 -23.96 -0.92 -32.81
N PHE A 798 -24.08 -0.39 -31.60
CA PHE A 798 -23.24 -0.71 -30.44
C PHE A 798 -24.07 -1.25 -29.26
N SER A 799 -25.04 -2.11 -29.56
CA SER A 799 -25.82 -2.77 -28.51
C SER A 799 -24.89 -3.52 -27.53
N LEU A 800 -25.17 -3.34 -26.23
CA LEU A 800 -24.57 -4.11 -25.14
C LEU A 800 -25.37 -5.38 -24.85
N GLU A 801 -26.46 -5.62 -25.60
CA GLU A 801 -27.24 -6.85 -25.48
C GLU A 801 -26.44 -8.03 -26.05
N PRO A 802 -26.61 -9.23 -25.46
CA PRO A 802 -25.96 -10.44 -25.97
C PRO A 802 -26.35 -10.72 -27.42
N LEU A 803 -25.41 -11.24 -28.20
CA LEU A 803 -25.70 -11.70 -29.55
C LEU A 803 -26.56 -12.96 -29.48
N GLU A 804 -27.80 -12.82 -29.95
CA GLU A 804 -28.63 -13.97 -30.27
C GLU A 804 -28.00 -14.73 -31.43
N VAL A 805 -27.87 -16.05 -31.25
CA VAL A 805 -27.22 -16.93 -32.20
C VAL A 805 -28.34 -17.59 -33.03
N PRO A 806 -28.65 -17.14 -34.26
CA PRO A 806 -29.79 -17.67 -35.02
C PRO A 806 -29.52 -19.07 -35.61
N ARG A 807 -28.24 -19.47 -35.71
CA ARG A 807 -27.77 -20.74 -36.24
C ARG A 807 -26.44 -21.11 -35.59
N LEU A 808 -26.09 -22.39 -35.50
CA LEU A 808 -24.76 -22.81 -35.03
C LEU A 808 -23.68 -22.42 -36.06
N GLY A 809 -22.82 -21.47 -35.71
CA GLY A 809 -21.64 -21.09 -36.50
C GLY A 809 -20.55 -22.16 -36.43
N THR A 810 -19.93 -22.48 -37.56
CA THR A 810 -18.82 -23.45 -37.67
C THR A 810 -17.51 -22.73 -38.01
N LEU A 811 -16.36 -23.41 -37.93
CA LEU A 811 -15.09 -22.77 -38.32
C LEU A 811 -15.04 -22.40 -39.80
N ASP A 812 -15.71 -23.18 -40.66
CA ASP A 812 -15.77 -22.94 -42.10
C ASP A 812 -16.84 -21.91 -42.48
N ASP A 813 -17.84 -21.72 -41.61
CA ASP A 813 -18.93 -20.76 -41.77
C ASP A 813 -19.30 -20.13 -40.41
N PRO A 814 -18.47 -19.19 -39.91
CA PRO A 814 -18.67 -18.56 -38.61
C PRO A 814 -19.75 -17.48 -38.65
N ILE A 815 -20.25 -17.11 -37.48
CA ILE A 815 -21.11 -15.93 -37.32
C ILE A 815 -20.23 -14.69 -37.42
N MET A 816 -20.49 -13.91 -38.47
CA MET A 816 -19.76 -12.68 -38.74
C MET A 816 -20.25 -11.55 -37.83
N VAL A 817 -19.32 -10.98 -37.07
CA VAL A 817 -19.57 -9.88 -36.14
C VAL A 817 -18.88 -8.64 -36.66
N PHE A 818 -19.66 -7.63 -37.04
CA PHE A 818 -19.12 -6.38 -37.56
C PHE A 818 -18.22 -5.67 -36.53
N SER A 819 -17.09 -5.11 -36.96
CA SER A 819 -16.24 -4.24 -36.15
C SER A 819 -15.49 -3.23 -37.02
N LEU A 820 -15.27 -2.01 -36.52
CA LEU A 820 -14.31 -1.06 -37.10
C LEU A 820 -12.88 -1.30 -36.59
N ASP A 821 -12.73 -2.07 -35.52
CA ASP A 821 -11.44 -2.49 -34.94
C ASP A 821 -11.14 -3.96 -35.27
N ASN A 822 -9.86 -4.32 -35.25
CA ASN A 822 -9.39 -5.68 -35.58
C ASN A 822 -9.91 -6.76 -34.61
N GLU A 823 -10.38 -6.38 -33.42
CA GLU A 823 -10.93 -7.27 -32.40
C GLU A 823 -12.18 -6.65 -31.75
N ARG A 824 -13.13 -7.49 -31.33
CA ARG A 824 -14.35 -7.08 -30.61
C ARG A 824 -14.70 -8.09 -29.53
N ILE A 825 -15.11 -7.62 -28.35
CA ILE A 825 -15.69 -8.48 -27.31
C ILE A 825 -17.17 -8.70 -27.63
N ILE A 826 -17.62 -9.96 -27.62
CA ILE A 826 -19.02 -10.32 -27.84
C ILE A 826 -19.57 -11.10 -26.65
N GLY A 827 -20.88 -10.98 -26.40
CA GLY A 827 -21.61 -11.81 -25.44
C GLY A 827 -22.43 -12.88 -26.16
N CYS A 828 -22.23 -14.16 -25.87
CA CYS A 828 -22.98 -15.28 -26.46
C CYS A 828 -23.94 -15.89 -25.44
N THR A 829 -25.23 -16.03 -25.77
CA THR A 829 -26.24 -16.79 -24.99
C THR A 829 -26.45 -18.23 -25.48
N GLY A 830 -25.77 -18.60 -26.58
CA GLY A 830 -25.68 -19.96 -27.08
C GLY A 830 -26.69 -20.33 -28.18
N PHE A 831 -26.60 -21.55 -28.69
CA PHE A 831 -27.47 -22.10 -29.74
C PHE A 831 -28.01 -23.49 -29.33
N PRO A 832 -29.33 -23.68 -29.19
CA PRO A 832 -30.41 -22.68 -29.34
C PRO A 832 -30.26 -21.48 -28.39
N VAL A 833 -30.91 -20.35 -28.69
CA VAL A 833 -30.84 -19.11 -27.89
C VAL A 833 -31.09 -19.42 -26.41
N ASP A 834 -30.28 -18.82 -25.53
CA ASP A 834 -30.27 -19.02 -24.07
C ASP A 834 -29.95 -20.44 -23.60
N SER A 835 -29.23 -21.23 -24.42
CA SER A 835 -28.72 -22.55 -24.01
C SER A 835 -27.66 -22.51 -22.90
N HIS A 836 -27.02 -21.36 -22.66
CA HIS A 836 -26.11 -21.13 -21.54
C HIS A 836 -26.11 -19.66 -21.13
N ASP A 837 -25.59 -19.37 -19.92
CA ASP A 837 -25.43 -17.99 -19.44
C ASP A 837 -24.56 -17.15 -20.39
N THR A 838 -24.78 -15.83 -20.43
CA THR A 838 -24.03 -14.96 -21.36
C THR A 838 -22.53 -15.01 -21.08
N ILE A 839 -21.74 -15.46 -22.07
CA ILE A 839 -20.27 -15.46 -21.97
C ILE A 839 -19.70 -14.37 -22.85
N LEU A 840 -18.89 -13.52 -22.23
CA LEU A 840 -18.14 -12.46 -22.90
C LEU A 840 -16.75 -12.98 -23.28
N PHE A 841 -16.40 -12.90 -24.56
CA PHE A 841 -15.07 -13.28 -25.04
C PHE A 841 -14.63 -12.44 -26.26
N PRO A 842 -13.31 -12.21 -26.43
CA PRO A 842 -12.79 -11.48 -27.59
C PRO A 842 -12.88 -12.33 -28.86
N VAL A 843 -13.20 -11.69 -29.97
CA VAL A 843 -13.21 -12.27 -31.32
C VAL A 843 -12.39 -11.36 -32.22
N GLY A 844 -11.44 -11.93 -32.96
CA GLY A 844 -10.56 -11.21 -33.88
C GLY A 844 -10.94 -11.35 -35.36
N LYS A 845 -10.38 -10.48 -36.20
CA LYS A 845 -10.56 -10.52 -37.66
C LYS A 845 -9.84 -11.67 -38.35
N ASP A 846 -8.72 -12.13 -37.78
CA ASP A 846 -7.84 -13.08 -38.49
C ASP A 846 -8.36 -14.52 -38.41
N LYS A 847 -8.87 -14.94 -37.24
CA LYS A 847 -9.30 -16.32 -36.98
C LYS A 847 -10.66 -16.39 -36.28
N PRO A 848 -11.54 -17.32 -36.68
CA PRO A 848 -12.77 -17.57 -35.95
C PRO A 848 -12.48 -18.05 -34.53
N THR A 849 -13.21 -17.51 -33.56
CA THR A 849 -13.13 -17.88 -32.14
C THR A 849 -14.41 -18.60 -31.74
N ARG A 850 -14.29 -19.70 -31.01
CA ARG A 850 -15.45 -20.48 -30.55
C ARG A 850 -15.90 -20.04 -29.16
N CYS A 851 -17.20 -19.97 -28.95
CA CYS A 851 -17.76 -19.91 -27.60
C CYS A 851 -17.36 -21.18 -26.83
N PRO A 852 -16.84 -21.06 -25.59
CA PRO A 852 -16.38 -22.21 -24.81
C PRO A 852 -17.51 -23.15 -24.38
N GLU A 853 -18.76 -22.67 -24.33
CA GLU A 853 -19.91 -23.49 -23.90
C GLU A 853 -20.69 -24.09 -25.08
N CYS A 854 -21.27 -23.27 -25.98
CA CYS A 854 -22.04 -23.81 -27.10
C CYS A 854 -21.21 -24.26 -28.31
N GLY A 855 -19.90 -23.95 -28.33
CA GLY A 855 -19.02 -24.30 -29.45
C GLY A 855 -19.26 -23.51 -30.75
N CYS A 856 -20.21 -22.58 -30.76
CA CYS A 856 -20.51 -21.71 -31.90
C CYS A 856 -19.30 -20.85 -32.25
N ALA A 857 -18.91 -20.80 -33.53
CA ALA A 857 -17.79 -20.01 -34.01
C ALA A 857 -18.22 -18.62 -34.48
N PHE A 858 -17.45 -17.61 -34.08
CA PHE A 858 -17.64 -16.20 -34.43
C PHE A 858 -16.37 -15.64 -35.06
N LYS A 859 -16.49 -14.70 -36.00
CA LYS A 859 -15.34 -14.03 -36.61
C LYS A 859 -15.66 -12.55 -36.84
N VAL A 860 -14.69 -11.66 -36.66
CA VAL A 860 -14.92 -10.24 -36.96
C VAL A 860 -14.99 -10.02 -38.47
N ASP A 861 -16.04 -9.32 -38.91
CA ASP A 861 -16.16 -8.69 -40.22
C ASP A 861 -15.61 -7.26 -40.10
N PHE A 862 -14.31 -7.13 -40.36
CA PHE A 862 -13.58 -5.88 -40.22
C PHE A 862 -13.89 -4.95 -41.39
N GLN A 863 -14.37 -3.75 -41.07
CA GLN A 863 -14.78 -2.75 -42.06
C GLN A 863 -14.10 -1.39 -41.81
N GLY A 864 -13.04 -1.36 -40.99
CA GLY A 864 -12.21 -0.18 -40.74
C GLY A 864 -11.18 0.08 -41.85
N VAL A 865 -10.49 1.23 -41.78
CA VAL A 865 -9.42 1.57 -42.75
C VAL A 865 -8.14 0.86 -42.31
N GLU A 866 -7.53 0.05 -43.20
CA GLU A 866 -6.32 -0.75 -42.87
C GLU A 866 -5.06 0.06 -42.50
N HIS A 867 -5.13 1.40 -42.49
CA HIS A 867 -3.99 2.29 -42.27
C HIS A 867 -4.13 3.35 -41.15
N ASP A 868 -5.18 3.31 -40.32
CA ASP A 868 -5.30 4.21 -39.16
C ASP A 868 -5.11 3.45 -37.83
N ASP A 869 -3.86 3.11 -37.50
CA ASP A 869 -3.44 2.73 -36.15
C ASP A 869 -3.35 3.97 -35.23
N HIS A 870 -4.32 4.89 -35.26
CA HIS A 870 -4.32 6.09 -34.42
C HIS A 870 -5.73 6.52 -34.02
N HIS A 871 -5.86 6.85 -32.73
CA HIS A 871 -7.02 7.37 -32.01
C HIS A 871 -7.96 6.32 -31.39
N HIS A 872 -7.64 5.87 -30.17
CA HIS A 872 -8.34 6.29 -28.94
C HIS A 872 -7.65 5.83 -27.66
#